data_AF-A0A7V0XFK1-F1
#
_entry.id   AF-A0A7V0XFK1-F1
#
_cell.length_a   1.000
_cell.length_b   1.000
_cell.length_c   1.000
_cell.angle_alpha   90.00
_cell.angle_beta   90.00
_cell.angle_gamma   90.00
#
_symmetry.space_group_name_H-M   'P 1'
#
loop_
_entity.id
_entity.type
_entity.pdbx_description
1 polymer ?
#
loop_
_entity_poly.entity_id
_entity_poly.type
_entity_poly.pdbx_seq_one_letter_code
_entity_poly.pdbx_strand_id
1 'polypeptide(L)'
;MSKTIITLVGTSLLSNWLSDQLQKSQVTDEDSQKGAKEKLDAYRRHCATDDLSYASPVSEWVKALNPDLNYDALPALAAQLKNYIHSEPQKASAEVSSLSDSDLNGSRLVLVTTNTVECRVCAIALEQYYKAISSFSDGVCVTTIDGLKDSKTFPRGLTQLAAKLQELVCEVTNARNEVLINATGGFKPEAAYATLVGLLEGVPVFYRHESFKRNAKLPALPLGLDYREWSRRYPLLEAIHGRPQAQVDAYYNALPVSFQNLFDKDQDTYLLTPLGLTLLNQFRQERFGEQLREPAGLLDCLVRNDGKPDLRDFFTRLAEIGPKLWFGDKVPEMADHARYHHTNLLIIAELMLVPMMKPSDGRASLLKPEELFTLLCTIYFHDWGHVLSRLEGVDRPLLPTEVREYHHILGYERLKCQTWQKWLIEQGLCWTNNDPDKLWKDYLETIATIGLFHRQKMPLAGTEPYICQLTKEEYSPLCKRELKFENEPFCTKRAVFIAALFRIIDSLDNQWDRMGLEGEVEARAAVMENDLGTAKQRVRMAADILNGLPGAVARHAELCSKVLRAYRIITRGYGRQETDGKAGREVNADELVREMLKQVRGEHKPLVKATVCNLLEAAVSAWFKKEQPKHYLKHLCFQAPGIRTESDGNGGWEVKVSFRETEKDKIEKYKAKFNLTELPDAEKVIAGIKAEYEGKKDKNGKTKQPGVQEILKDNGVQVSYT
;
A
#
# COMPACT_ATOMS: atom_id res chain seq x y z
N MET A 1 20.83 -26.26 6.85
CA MET A 1 19.42 -26.15 6.41
C MET A 1 19.26 -27.06 5.21
N SER A 2 18.23 -27.89 5.17
CA SER A 2 17.97 -28.74 4.00
C SER A 2 17.42 -27.87 2.87
N LYS A 3 17.78 -28.21 1.63
CA LYS A 3 17.33 -27.50 0.42
C LYS A 3 16.35 -28.38 -0.34
N THR A 4 15.24 -27.82 -0.82
CA THR A 4 14.35 -28.53 -1.76
C THR A 4 14.38 -27.85 -3.11
N ILE A 5 14.68 -28.64 -4.14
CA ILE A 5 14.75 -28.17 -5.52
C ILE A 5 13.53 -28.69 -6.25
N ILE A 6 12.77 -27.78 -6.84
CA ILE A 6 11.61 -28.10 -7.67
C ILE A 6 12.02 -27.92 -9.13
N THR A 7 11.91 -28.97 -9.93
CA THR A 7 12.20 -28.90 -11.37
C THR A 7 11.05 -29.49 -12.17
N LEU A 8 10.69 -28.80 -13.25
CA LEU A 8 9.74 -29.32 -14.22
C LEU A 8 10.43 -30.37 -15.11
N VAL A 9 9.68 -31.36 -15.55
CA VAL A 9 10.15 -32.46 -16.41
C VAL A 9 9.48 -32.37 -17.77
N GLY A 10 10.28 -32.15 -18.81
CA GLY A 10 9.83 -32.19 -20.20
C GLY A 10 10.13 -33.53 -20.87
N THR A 11 10.12 -33.53 -22.20
CA THR A 11 10.42 -34.70 -23.02
C THR A 11 11.83 -34.68 -23.63
N SER A 12 12.66 -33.71 -23.21
CA SER A 12 14.01 -33.50 -23.74
C SER A 12 14.88 -34.75 -23.64
N LEU A 13 14.81 -35.46 -22.50
CA LEU A 13 15.52 -36.73 -22.27
C LEU A 13 15.19 -37.79 -23.32
N LEU A 14 13.90 -38.04 -23.55
CA LEU A 14 13.43 -39.02 -24.54
C LEU A 14 13.85 -38.62 -25.95
N SER A 15 13.68 -37.35 -26.32
CA SER A 15 14.04 -36.86 -27.67
C SER A 15 15.55 -36.93 -27.96
N ASN A 16 16.39 -36.64 -26.97
CA ASN A 16 17.84 -36.70 -27.09
C ASN A 16 18.32 -38.14 -27.18
N TRP A 17 17.78 -39.03 -26.35
CA TRP A 17 18.07 -40.47 -26.43
C TRP A 17 17.68 -41.05 -27.79
N LEU A 18 16.48 -40.74 -28.30
CA LEU A 18 16.03 -41.19 -29.62
C LEU A 18 16.97 -40.70 -30.74
N SER A 19 17.45 -39.46 -30.65
CA SER A 19 18.43 -38.91 -31.61
C SER A 19 19.74 -39.69 -31.60
N ASP A 20 20.21 -40.05 -30.40
CA ASP A 20 21.44 -40.82 -30.22
C ASP A 20 21.30 -42.26 -30.74
N GLN A 21 20.16 -42.92 -30.50
CA GLN A 21 19.87 -44.25 -31.05
C GLN A 21 19.82 -44.24 -32.58
N LEU A 22 19.21 -43.21 -33.18
CA LEU A 22 19.20 -43.04 -34.64
C LEU A 22 20.61 -42.90 -35.22
N GLN A 23 21.46 -42.09 -34.59
CA GLN A 23 22.85 -41.92 -35.02
C GLN A 23 23.68 -43.20 -34.87
N LYS A 24 23.39 -44.02 -33.86
CA LYS A 24 24.10 -45.28 -33.59
C LYS A 24 23.60 -46.46 -34.42
N SER A 25 22.34 -46.43 -34.86
CA SER A 25 21.75 -47.52 -35.66
C SER A 25 22.33 -47.54 -37.09
N GLN A 26 23.02 -48.64 -37.45
CA GLN A 26 23.44 -48.97 -38.81
C GLN A 26 22.23 -49.43 -39.66
N VAL A 27 21.18 -48.62 -39.73
CA VAL A 27 20.05 -48.91 -40.63
C VAL A 27 20.55 -48.74 -42.06
N THR A 28 20.70 -49.85 -42.78
CA THR A 28 21.28 -49.94 -44.13
C THR A 28 20.39 -49.38 -45.24
N ASP A 29 19.24 -48.81 -44.91
CA ASP A 29 18.25 -48.28 -45.85
C ASP A 29 18.06 -46.76 -45.63
N GLU A 30 18.50 -45.97 -46.60
CA GLU A 30 18.50 -44.50 -46.55
C GLU A 30 17.08 -43.92 -46.41
N ASP A 31 16.07 -44.56 -47.00
CA ASP A 31 14.67 -44.13 -46.93
C ASP A 31 14.08 -44.29 -45.52
N SER A 32 14.43 -45.37 -44.83
CA SER A 32 14.03 -45.63 -43.44
C SER A 32 14.67 -44.65 -42.45
N GLN A 33 15.96 -44.30 -42.63
CA GLN A 33 16.63 -43.29 -41.81
C GLN A 33 16.08 -41.87 -42.06
N LYS A 34 15.76 -41.55 -43.32
CA LYS A 34 15.17 -40.25 -43.67
C LYS A 34 13.78 -40.08 -43.08
N GLY A 35 12.91 -41.09 -43.19
CA GLY A 35 11.57 -41.08 -42.60
C GLY A 35 11.59 -41.02 -41.06
N ALA A 36 12.58 -41.65 -40.43
CA ALA A 36 12.82 -41.55 -38.99
C ALA A 36 13.18 -40.14 -38.53
N LYS A 37 14.14 -39.52 -39.23
CA LYS A 37 14.61 -38.16 -38.94
C LYS A 37 13.50 -37.13 -39.16
N GLU A 38 12.73 -37.27 -40.24
CA GLU A 38 11.59 -36.40 -40.53
C GLU A 38 10.50 -36.48 -39.44
N LYS A 39 10.23 -37.66 -38.89
CA LYS A 39 9.28 -37.85 -37.78
C LYS A 39 9.79 -37.29 -36.45
N LEU A 40 11.08 -37.44 -36.16
CA LEU A 40 11.70 -36.83 -34.97
C LEU A 40 11.73 -35.29 -35.07
N ASP A 41 12.03 -34.75 -36.25
CA ASP A 41 12.01 -33.30 -36.51
C ASP A 41 10.57 -32.75 -36.50
N ALA A 42 9.58 -33.54 -36.94
CA ALA A 42 8.16 -33.21 -36.77
C ALA A 42 7.77 -33.19 -35.28
N TYR A 43 8.23 -34.15 -34.48
CA TYR A 43 8.01 -34.17 -33.03
C TYR A 43 8.66 -32.98 -32.33
N ARG A 44 9.92 -32.65 -32.64
CA ARG A 44 10.61 -31.47 -32.08
C ARG A 44 9.89 -30.17 -32.43
N ARG A 45 9.43 -30.03 -33.67
CA ARG A 45 8.60 -28.89 -34.09
C ARG A 45 7.31 -28.85 -33.29
N HIS A 46 6.63 -29.97 -33.11
CA HIS A 46 5.42 -30.07 -32.29
C HIS A 46 5.68 -29.70 -30.82
N CYS A 47 6.74 -30.20 -30.18
CA CYS A 47 7.10 -29.78 -28.82
C CYS A 47 7.51 -28.29 -28.72
N ALA A 48 7.88 -27.67 -29.84
CA ALA A 48 8.25 -26.25 -29.92
C ALA A 48 7.08 -25.32 -30.30
N THR A 49 6.02 -25.86 -30.91
CA THR A 49 4.79 -25.15 -31.27
C THR A 49 3.70 -25.46 -30.26
N ASP A 50 3.03 -24.46 -29.68
CA ASP A 50 1.94 -24.64 -28.70
C ASP A 50 0.65 -25.30 -29.27
N ASP A 51 0.75 -26.04 -30.39
CA ASP A 51 -0.35 -26.70 -31.06
C ASP A 51 -0.65 -28.07 -30.41
N LEU A 52 -1.54 -28.05 -29.42
CA LEU A 52 -1.99 -29.21 -28.63
C LEU A 52 -2.92 -30.18 -29.39
N SER A 53 -3.22 -29.93 -30.67
CA SER A 53 -4.23 -30.69 -31.44
C SER A 53 -3.69 -31.96 -32.10
N TYR A 54 -2.37 -32.16 -32.12
CA TYR A 54 -1.73 -33.25 -32.85
C TYR A 54 -1.53 -34.49 -31.96
N ALA A 55 -2.00 -35.66 -32.41
CA ALA A 55 -1.62 -36.92 -31.80
C ALA A 55 -0.10 -37.13 -32.01
N SER A 56 0.67 -37.16 -30.92
CA SER A 56 2.13 -37.26 -30.90
C SER A 56 2.65 -38.36 -31.86
N PRO A 57 3.42 -38.02 -32.91
CA PRO A 57 4.09 -38.99 -33.79
C PRO A 57 5.07 -39.90 -33.02
N VAL A 58 5.53 -39.47 -31.85
CA VAL A 58 6.38 -40.27 -30.95
C VAL A 58 5.61 -41.39 -30.29
N SER A 59 4.31 -41.26 -30.05
CA SER A 59 3.51 -42.39 -29.59
C SER A 59 3.43 -43.49 -30.66
N GLU A 60 3.34 -43.13 -31.95
CA GLU A 60 3.39 -44.08 -33.06
C GLU A 60 4.79 -44.64 -33.31
N TRP A 61 5.85 -43.86 -33.09
CA TRP A 61 7.23 -44.29 -33.28
C TRP A 61 7.79 -45.13 -32.13
N VAL A 62 7.47 -44.77 -30.89
CA VAL A 62 7.78 -45.59 -29.71
C VAL A 62 6.93 -46.87 -29.72
N LYS A 63 5.68 -46.82 -30.22
CA LYS A 63 4.91 -48.05 -30.54
C LYS A 63 5.51 -48.83 -31.72
N ALA A 64 6.09 -48.19 -32.73
CA ALA A 64 6.75 -48.89 -33.82
C ALA A 64 8.04 -49.59 -33.37
N LEU A 65 8.78 -49.00 -32.42
CA LEU A 65 9.97 -49.59 -31.79
C LEU A 65 9.61 -50.62 -30.70
N ASN A 66 8.45 -50.47 -30.05
CA ASN A 66 7.92 -51.39 -29.05
C ASN A 66 6.36 -51.41 -29.07
N PRO A 67 5.74 -52.32 -29.84
CA PRO A 67 4.29 -52.35 -30.08
C PRO A 67 3.42 -52.50 -28.83
N ASP A 68 4.00 -53.06 -27.77
CA ASP A 68 3.31 -53.33 -26.49
C ASP A 68 3.50 -52.20 -25.46
N LEU A 69 4.00 -51.02 -25.86
CA LEU A 69 4.28 -49.93 -24.93
C LEU A 69 3.00 -49.36 -24.29
N ASN A 70 2.69 -49.88 -23.11
CA ASN A 70 1.68 -49.41 -22.17
C ASN A 70 2.37 -48.95 -20.86
N TYR A 71 1.59 -48.64 -19.83
CA TYR A 71 2.15 -48.27 -18.51
C TYR A 71 3.06 -49.37 -17.91
N ASP A 72 2.88 -50.63 -18.30
CA ASP A 72 3.65 -51.77 -17.82
C ASP A 72 5.06 -51.86 -18.45
N ALA A 73 5.27 -51.26 -19.63
CA ALA A 73 6.56 -51.21 -20.31
C ALA A 73 7.46 -50.02 -19.87
N LEU A 74 6.93 -49.08 -19.08
CA LEU A 74 7.67 -47.89 -18.64
C LEU A 74 8.98 -48.19 -17.89
N PRO A 75 9.06 -49.19 -16.99
CA PRO A 75 10.29 -49.46 -16.24
C PRO A 75 11.47 -49.84 -17.13
N ALA A 76 11.22 -50.62 -18.20
CA ALA A 76 12.27 -51.06 -19.12
C ALA A 76 12.82 -49.89 -19.94
N LEU A 77 11.95 -49.03 -20.47
CA LEU A 77 12.36 -47.84 -21.20
C LEU A 77 13.06 -46.83 -20.28
N ALA A 78 12.55 -46.62 -19.06
CA ALA A 78 13.19 -45.75 -18.08
C ALA A 78 14.61 -46.22 -17.71
N ALA A 79 14.85 -47.54 -17.64
CA ALA A 79 16.19 -48.08 -17.41
C ALA A 79 17.15 -47.77 -18.58
N GLN A 80 16.68 -47.82 -19.82
CA GLN A 80 17.48 -47.43 -21.00
C GLN A 80 17.82 -45.93 -20.97
N LEU A 81 16.84 -45.09 -20.67
CA LEU A 81 17.04 -43.65 -20.51
C LEU A 81 18.02 -43.34 -19.36
N LYS A 82 17.93 -44.05 -18.24
CA LYS A 82 18.89 -43.93 -17.12
C LYS A 82 20.31 -44.26 -17.56
N ASN A 83 20.51 -45.32 -18.34
CA ASN A 83 21.84 -45.66 -18.88
C ASN A 83 22.36 -44.57 -19.81
N TYR A 84 21.50 -43.99 -20.64
CA TYR A 84 21.86 -42.85 -21.48
C TYR A 84 22.30 -41.63 -20.66
N ILE A 85 21.60 -41.31 -19.57
CA ILE A 85 22.00 -40.24 -18.64
C ILE A 85 23.42 -40.49 -18.09
N HIS A 86 23.76 -41.73 -17.71
CA HIS A 86 25.10 -42.06 -17.23
C HIS A 86 26.18 -41.88 -18.31
N SER A 87 25.85 -42.19 -19.57
CA SER A 87 26.80 -42.09 -20.67
C SER A 87 27.09 -40.65 -21.11
N GLU A 88 26.07 -39.79 -21.13
CA GLU A 88 26.13 -38.44 -21.71
C GLU A 88 25.35 -37.43 -20.84
N PRO A 89 25.68 -37.26 -19.55
CA PRO A 89 24.84 -36.52 -18.59
C PRO A 89 24.56 -35.06 -19.02
N GLN A 90 25.56 -34.37 -19.55
CA GLN A 90 25.45 -32.97 -19.99
C GLN A 90 24.59 -32.79 -21.25
N LYS A 91 24.40 -33.84 -22.05
CA LYS A 91 23.57 -33.82 -23.28
C LYS A 91 22.24 -34.56 -23.10
N ALA A 92 22.09 -35.27 -21.98
CA ALA A 92 20.95 -36.15 -21.76
C ALA A 92 19.65 -35.34 -21.73
N SER A 93 19.57 -34.30 -20.89
CA SER A 93 18.35 -33.51 -20.76
C SER A 93 18.61 -32.09 -20.21
N ALA A 94 17.61 -31.23 -20.33
CA ALA A 94 17.63 -29.88 -19.75
C ALA A 94 17.71 -29.94 -18.21
N GLU A 95 17.02 -30.90 -17.59
CA GLU A 95 17.01 -31.14 -16.15
C GLU A 95 18.37 -31.60 -15.64
N VAL A 96 19.04 -32.53 -16.35
CA VAL A 96 20.37 -33.03 -15.95
C VAL A 96 21.45 -31.96 -16.11
N SER A 97 21.46 -31.29 -17.26
CA SER A 97 22.46 -30.25 -17.53
C SER A 97 22.34 -29.03 -16.60
N SER A 98 21.12 -28.61 -16.24
CA SER A 98 20.91 -27.49 -15.31
C SER A 98 21.26 -27.82 -13.86
N LEU A 99 21.00 -29.05 -13.41
CA LEU A 99 21.32 -29.45 -12.03
C LEU A 99 22.81 -29.78 -11.83
N SER A 100 23.54 -30.11 -12.88
CA SER A 100 24.96 -30.48 -12.80
C SER A 100 25.90 -29.37 -12.31
N ASP A 101 25.51 -28.09 -12.44
CA ASP A 101 26.33 -26.92 -12.07
C ASP A 101 25.90 -26.27 -10.73
N SER A 102 25.04 -26.93 -9.95
CA SER A 102 24.46 -26.40 -8.71
C SER A 102 25.06 -27.06 -7.45
N ASP A 103 25.10 -26.35 -6.32
CA ASP A 103 25.41 -26.95 -5.02
C ASP A 103 24.19 -27.71 -4.49
N LEU A 104 24.21 -29.03 -4.69
CA LEU A 104 23.07 -29.93 -4.45
C LEU A 104 23.17 -30.73 -3.16
N ASN A 105 24.23 -30.59 -2.35
CA ASN A 105 24.48 -31.50 -1.22
C ASN A 105 23.41 -31.41 -0.12
N GLY A 106 22.89 -32.56 0.29
CA GLY A 106 21.84 -32.64 1.32
C GLY A 106 20.50 -32.09 0.86
N SER A 107 20.21 -32.16 -0.46
CA SER A 107 18.98 -31.60 -1.02
C SER A 107 17.90 -32.67 -1.22
N ARG A 108 16.64 -32.25 -1.17
CA ARG A 108 15.49 -32.99 -1.70
C ARG A 108 15.20 -32.52 -3.12
N LEU A 109 14.85 -33.44 -4.02
CA LEU A 109 14.45 -33.11 -5.40
C LEU A 109 12.99 -33.46 -5.65
N VAL A 110 12.22 -32.48 -6.14
CA VAL A 110 10.83 -32.66 -6.57
C VAL A 110 10.76 -32.52 -8.08
N LEU A 111 10.46 -33.62 -8.77
CA LEU A 111 10.25 -33.67 -10.21
C LEU A 111 8.76 -33.45 -10.49
N VAL A 112 8.40 -32.34 -11.12
CA VAL A 112 7.01 -32.04 -11.49
C VAL A 112 6.82 -32.35 -12.97
N THR A 113 5.91 -33.28 -13.27
CA THR A 113 5.70 -33.81 -14.63
C THR A 113 4.24 -33.72 -15.04
N THR A 114 4.01 -33.53 -16.34
CA THR A 114 2.67 -33.69 -16.92
C THR A 114 2.27 -35.17 -16.98
N ASN A 115 0.98 -35.48 -16.82
CA ASN A 115 0.45 -36.85 -16.89
C ASN A 115 0.38 -37.39 -18.34
N THR A 116 1.54 -37.49 -19.00
CA THR A 116 1.71 -38.17 -20.28
C THR A 116 2.68 -39.34 -20.13
N VAL A 117 2.57 -40.33 -21.01
CA VAL A 117 3.46 -41.50 -21.00
C VAL A 117 4.92 -41.06 -21.20
N GLU A 118 5.14 -40.10 -22.09
CA GLU A 118 6.44 -39.54 -22.45
C GLU A 118 7.09 -38.77 -21.28
N CYS A 119 6.35 -37.90 -20.59
CA CYS A 119 6.90 -37.17 -19.47
C CYS A 119 7.08 -38.09 -18.24
N ARG A 120 6.16 -39.04 -18.00
CA ARG A 120 6.28 -40.01 -16.90
C ARG A 120 7.49 -40.92 -17.06
N VAL A 121 7.78 -41.42 -18.27
CA VAL A 121 8.98 -42.26 -18.47
C VAL A 121 10.27 -41.46 -18.24
N CYS A 122 10.30 -40.19 -18.66
CA CYS A 122 11.43 -39.30 -18.37
C CYS A 122 11.57 -39.05 -16.86
N ALA A 123 10.46 -38.77 -16.16
CA ALA A 123 10.44 -38.54 -14.73
C ALA A 123 10.92 -39.77 -13.94
N ILE A 124 10.48 -40.98 -14.32
CA ILE A 124 10.95 -42.24 -13.69
C ILE A 124 12.44 -42.43 -13.91
N ALA A 125 12.94 -42.21 -15.13
CA ALA A 125 14.37 -42.34 -15.44
C ALA A 125 15.22 -41.34 -14.62
N LEU A 126 14.78 -40.08 -14.55
CA LEU A 126 15.43 -39.04 -13.74
C LEU A 126 15.37 -39.36 -12.25
N GLU A 127 14.22 -39.83 -11.74
CA GLU A 127 14.07 -40.24 -10.35
C GLU A 127 15.05 -41.36 -9.99
N GLN A 128 15.13 -42.41 -10.82
CA GLN A 128 16.06 -43.53 -10.61
C GLN A 128 17.53 -43.12 -10.74
N TYR A 129 17.83 -42.11 -11.55
CA TYR A 129 19.17 -41.54 -11.69
C TYR A 129 19.55 -40.75 -10.43
N TYR A 130 18.73 -39.78 -10.04
CA TYR A 130 19.02 -38.89 -8.92
C TYR A 130 18.96 -39.58 -7.55
N LYS A 131 18.14 -40.62 -7.38
CA LYS A 131 18.16 -41.47 -6.17
C LYS A 131 19.52 -42.14 -5.93
N ALA A 132 20.32 -42.34 -6.97
CA ALA A 132 21.65 -42.92 -6.85
C ALA A 132 22.75 -41.89 -6.56
N ILE A 133 22.43 -40.58 -6.54
CA ILE A 133 23.38 -39.49 -6.33
C ILE A 133 23.36 -39.06 -4.86
N SER A 134 24.52 -39.11 -4.20
CA SER A 134 24.67 -38.82 -2.76
C SER A 134 24.24 -37.41 -2.36
N SER A 135 24.29 -36.45 -3.30
CA SER A 135 23.84 -35.07 -3.05
C SER A 135 22.33 -35.00 -2.74
N PHE A 136 21.52 -35.94 -3.23
CA PHE A 136 20.06 -36.00 -2.97
C PHE A 136 19.68 -36.93 -1.81
N SER A 137 20.41 -36.84 -0.70
CA SER A 137 20.22 -37.72 0.47
C SER A 137 18.84 -37.60 1.14
N ASP A 138 18.18 -36.45 0.98
CA ASP A 138 16.85 -36.18 1.56
C ASP A 138 15.70 -36.67 0.66
N GLY A 139 16.05 -37.30 -0.47
CA GLY A 139 15.13 -38.04 -1.33
C GLY A 139 14.76 -37.33 -2.62
N VAL A 140 14.22 -38.13 -3.54
CA VAL A 140 13.69 -37.69 -4.84
C VAL A 140 12.25 -38.17 -4.95
N CYS A 141 11.33 -37.26 -5.28
CA CYS A 141 9.92 -37.58 -5.48
C CYS A 141 9.38 -37.01 -6.79
N VAL A 142 8.43 -37.72 -7.39
CA VAL A 142 7.73 -37.29 -8.60
C VAL A 142 6.32 -36.83 -8.25
N THR A 143 5.95 -35.64 -8.71
CA THR A 143 4.60 -35.07 -8.62
C THR A 143 4.05 -34.95 -10.03
N THR A 144 2.82 -35.42 -10.25
CA THR A 144 2.17 -35.40 -11.57
C THR A 144 1.06 -34.35 -11.61
N ILE A 145 0.97 -33.61 -12.71
CA ILE A 145 -0.09 -32.62 -12.98
C ILE A 145 -0.96 -33.07 -14.15
N ASP A 146 -2.27 -33.00 -13.96
CA ASP A 146 -3.28 -33.33 -14.97
C ASP A 146 -3.66 -32.11 -15.81
N GLY A 147 -4.31 -32.34 -16.97
CA GLY A 147 -4.93 -31.27 -17.76
C GLY A 147 -3.98 -30.39 -18.59
N LEU A 148 -2.67 -30.62 -18.58
CA LEU A 148 -1.68 -29.86 -19.37
C LEU A 148 -1.51 -30.37 -20.82
N LYS A 149 -2.24 -31.42 -21.22
CA LYS A 149 -2.13 -32.03 -22.57
C LYS A 149 -3.20 -31.55 -23.57
N ASP A 150 -4.43 -31.32 -23.10
CA ASP A 150 -5.57 -31.00 -23.98
C ASP A 150 -5.85 -29.50 -23.97
N SER A 151 -6.11 -28.92 -25.15
CA SER A 151 -6.28 -27.46 -25.32
C SER A 151 -7.45 -26.88 -24.51
N LYS A 152 -8.51 -27.67 -24.26
CA LYS A 152 -9.65 -27.23 -23.45
C LYS A 152 -9.31 -27.26 -21.96
N THR A 153 -8.50 -28.21 -21.53
CA THR A 153 -8.08 -28.35 -20.12
C THR A 153 -6.84 -27.53 -19.77
N PHE A 154 -6.07 -27.10 -20.76
CA PHE A 154 -4.75 -26.48 -20.58
C PHE A 154 -4.73 -25.28 -19.64
N PRO A 155 -5.68 -24.31 -19.72
CA PRO A 155 -5.71 -23.20 -18.77
C PRO A 155 -5.90 -23.66 -17.32
N ARG A 156 -6.73 -24.70 -17.11
CA ARG A 156 -6.94 -25.32 -15.79
C ARG A 156 -5.74 -26.14 -15.34
N GLY A 157 -5.06 -26.83 -16.26
CA GLY A 157 -3.81 -27.53 -15.95
C GLY A 157 -2.71 -26.57 -15.46
N LEU A 158 -2.62 -25.37 -16.04
CA LEU A 158 -1.67 -24.34 -15.59
C LEU A 158 -2.01 -23.78 -14.20
N THR A 159 -3.29 -23.58 -13.89
CA THR A 159 -3.68 -23.16 -12.53
C THR A 159 -3.42 -24.25 -11.49
N GLN A 160 -3.65 -25.52 -11.85
CA GLN A 160 -3.29 -26.67 -11.01
C GLN A 160 -1.77 -26.78 -10.80
N LEU A 161 -0.98 -26.54 -11.85
CA LEU A 161 0.48 -26.48 -11.73
C LEU A 161 0.92 -25.39 -10.75
N ALA A 162 0.43 -24.15 -10.90
CA ALA A 162 0.75 -23.07 -9.97
C ALA A 162 0.33 -23.38 -8.53
N ALA A 163 -0.88 -23.91 -8.35
CA ALA A 163 -1.37 -24.33 -7.03
C ALA A 163 -0.46 -25.39 -6.39
N LYS A 164 -0.01 -26.38 -7.17
CA LYS A 164 0.87 -27.44 -6.67
C LYS A 164 2.28 -26.94 -6.37
N LEU A 165 2.83 -26.06 -7.22
CA LEU A 165 4.13 -25.44 -6.97
C LEU A 165 4.12 -24.61 -5.68
N GLN A 166 3.04 -23.85 -5.47
CA GLN A 166 2.87 -23.08 -4.24
C GLN A 166 2.70 -23.97 -3.01
N GLU A 167 1.89 -25.03 -3.09
CA GLU A 167 1.75 -26.02 -2.01
C GLU A 167 3.13 -26.56 -1.61
N LEU A 168 3.96 -26.96 -2.58
CA LEU A 168 5.32 -27.44 -2.35
C LEU A 168 6.22 -26.36 -1.73
N VAL A 169 6.15 -25.11 -2.21
CA VAL A 169 6.90 -23.99 -1.63
C VAL A 169 6.51 -23.80 -0.17
N CYS A 170 5.22 -23.70 0.13
CA CYS A 170 4.68 -23.51 1.48
C CYS A 170 5.07 -24.65 2.44
N GLU A 171 4.96 -25.90 2.00
CA GLU A 171 5.37 -27.06 2.81
C GLU A 171 6.84 -26.96 3.24
N VAL A 172 7.72 -26.60 2.31
CA VAL A 172 9.16 -26.55 2.57
C VAL A 172 9.54 -25.31 3.38
N THR A 173 8.97 -24.14 3.08
CA THR A 173 9.25 -22.90 3.82
C THR A 173 8.75 -22.98 5.27
N ASN A 174 7.59 -23.60 5.52
CA ASN A 174 7.08 -23.84 6.87
C ASN A 174 8.00 -24.77 7.69
N ALA A 175 8.69 -25.69 7.03
CA ALA A 175 9.73 -26.52 7.65
C ALA A 175 11.08 -25.80 7.85
N ARG A 176 11.15 -24.49 7.55
CA ARG A 176 12.38 -23.64 7.59
C ARG A 176 13.52 -24.15 6.69
N ASN A 177 13.16 -24.78 5.58
CA ASN A 177 14.09 -25.24 4.55
C ASN A 177 14.12 -24.26 3.38
N GLU A 178 15.22 -24.25 2.64
CA GLU A 178 15.39 -23.38 1.46
C GLU A 178 14.70 -24.02 0.25
N VAL A 179 13.98 -23.22 -0.55
CA VAL A 179 13.37 -23.67 -1.81
C VAL A 179 14.12 -23.05 -2.98
N LEU A 180 14.35 -23.84 -4.03
CA LEU A 180 14.83 -23.33 -5.32
C LEU A 180 13.98 -23.90 -6.45
N ILE A 181 13.60 -23.04 -7.40
CA ILE A 181 12.85 -23.46 -8.59
C ILE A 181 13.78 -23.47 -9.80
N ASN A 182 13.88 -24.63 -10.45
CA ASN A 182 14.53 -24.79 -11.74
C ASN A 182 13.51 -24.60 -12.86
N ALA A 183 13.56 -23.46 -13.53
CA ALA A 183 12.71 -23.14 -14.67
C ALA A 183 13.33 -23.58 -16.02
N THR A 184 14.41 -24.39 -16.01
CA THR A 184 15.07 -24.85 -17.24
C THR A 184 14.32 -26.00 -17.92
N GLY A 185 13.82 -26.96 -17.14
CA GLY A 185 13.07 -28.11 -17.65
C GLY A 185 11.60 -27.79 -17.90
N GLY A 186 10.88 -28.76 -18.47
CA GLY A 186 9.44 -28.63 -18.78
C GLY A 186 9.14 -27.86 -20.07
N PHE A 187 7.85 -27.67 -20.36
CA PHE A 187 7.40 -26.88 -21.50
C PHE A 187 7.41 -25.37 -21.16
N LYS A 188 7.51 -24.50 -22.17
CA LYS A 188 7.63 -23.03 -21.96
C LYS A 188 6.49 -22.44 -21.10
N PRO A 189 5.21 -22.80 -21.29
CA PRO A 189 4.14 -22.26 -20.45
C PRO A 189 4.25 -22.72 -19.00
N GLU A 190 4.64 -23.98 -18.77
CA GLU A 190 4.85 -24.53 -17.43
C GLU A 190 6.02 -23.83 -16.73
N ALA A 191 7.15 -23.65 -17.43
CA ALA A 191 8.32 -22.92 -16.93
C ALA A 191 8.01 -21.45 -16.63
N ALA A 192 7.16 -20.81 -17.43
CA ALA A 192 6.68 -19.45 -17.16
C ALA A 192 5.85 -19.39 -15.87
N TYR A 193 4.94 -20.35 -15.66
CA TYR A 193 4.16 -20.44 -14.42
C TYR A 193 5.04 -20.74 -13.21
N ALA A 194 6.03 -21.63 -13.33
CA ALA A 194 6.97 -21.89 -12.25
C ALA A 194 7.84 -20.67 -11.90
N THR A 195 8.24 -19.91 -12.92
CA THR A 195 8.93 -18.64 -12.72
C THR A 195 8.03 -17.63 -12.01
N LEU A 196 6.77 -17.50 -12.43
CA LEU A 196 5.81 -16.58 -11.82
C LEU A 196 5.57 -16.91 -10.34
N VAL A 197 5.32 -18.18 -10.01
CA VAL A 197 5.17 -18.62 -8.61
C VAL A 197 6.43 -18.32 -7.82
N GLY A 198 7.62 -18.64 -8.35
CA GLY A 198 8.87 -18.33 -7.66
C GLY A 198 9.05 -16.85 -7.37
N LEU A 199 8.75 -15.97 -8.32
CA LEU A 199 8.85 -14.52 -8.14
C LEU A 199 7.81 -13.99 -7.15
N LEU A 200 6.56 -14.47 -7.18
CA LEU A 200 5.50 -14.07 -6.26
C LEU A 200 5.79 -14.49 -4.81
N GLU A 201 6.36 -15.68 -4.62
CA GLU A 201 6.68 -16.24 -3.31
C GLU A 201 8.07 -15.81 -2.79
N GLY A 202 8.79 -14.96 -3.54
CA GLY A 202 10.16 -14.54 -3.18
C GLY A 202 11.19 -15.68 -3.20
N VAL A 203 10.90 -16.77 -3.89
CA VAL A 203 11.74 -17.97 -3.99
C VAL A 203 12.76 -17.81 -5.14
N PRO A 204 14.05 -18.14 -4.93
CA PRO A 204 15.05 -18.16 -6.00
C PRO A 204 14.64 -19.03 -7.20
N VAL A 205 14.52 -18.41 -8.37
CA VAL A 205 14.33 -19.11 -9.65
C VAL A 205 15.64 -19.12 -10.42
N PHE A 206 16.06 -20.27 -10.91
CA PHE A 206 17.21 -20.39 -11.80
C PHE A 206 16.82 -20.99 -13.15
N TYR A 207 17.52 -20.53 -14.18
CA TYR A 207 17.31 -20.93 -15.56
C TYR A 207 18.66 -21.09 -16.27
N ARG A 208 18.86 -22.20 -16.98
CA ARG A 208 20.04 -22.40 -17.84
C ARG A 208 19.71 -22.02 -19.27
N HIS A 209 20.34 -20.95 -19.76
CA HIS A 209 20.16 -20.53 -21.14
C HIS A 209 20.98 -21.39 -22.10
N GLU A 210 20.38 -21.78 -23.23
CA GLU A 210 20.98 -22.69 -24.21
C GLU A 210 22.29 -22.14 -24.81
N SER A 211 22.36 -20.84 -25.09
CA SER A 211 23.52 -20.22 -25.77
C SER A 211 24.79 -20.12 -24.92
N PHE A 212 24.67 -19.79 -23.63
CA PHE A 212 25.84 -19.57 -22.76
C PHE A 212 26.05 -20.69 -21.74
N LYS A 213 25.15 -21.69 -21.68
CA LYS A 213 25.28 -22.93 -20.87
C LYS A 213 25.70 -22.67 -19.43
N ARG A 214 25.13 -21.64 -18.79
CA ARG A 214 25.31 -21.33 -17.38
C ARG A 214 23.97 -21.12 -16.71
N ASN A 215 23.89 -21.48 -15.44
CA ASN A 215 22.73 -21.21 -14.60
C ASN A 215 22.71 -19.72 -14.25
N ALA A 216 21.62 -19.04 -14.60
CA ALA A 216 21.35 -17.66 -14.21
C ALA A 216 20.25 -17.66 -13.16
N LYS A 217 20.50 -17.00 -12.02
CA LYS A 217 19.44 -16.69 -11.06
C LYS A 217 18.64 -15.52 -11.63
N LEU A 218 17.32 -15.70 -11.77
CA LEU A 218 16.45 -14.62 -12.20
C LEU A 218 16.39 -13.54 -11.11
N PRO A 219 16.42 -12.25 -11.47
CA PRO A 219 16.36 -11.18 -10.49
C PRO A 219 15.01 -11.22 -9.78
N ALA A 220 15.02 -10.98 -8.47
CA ALA A 220 13.78 -10.71 -7.75
C ALA A 220 13.16 -9.42 -8.31
N LEU A 221 11.86 -9.46 -8.59
CA LEU A 221 11.10 -8.32 -9.08
C LEU A 221 10.07 -7.92 -8.03
N PRO A 222 9.75 -6.63 -7.88
CA PRO A 222 8.71 -6.15 -6.97
C PRO A 222 7.32 -6.44 -7.56
N LEU A 223 7.00 -7.71 -7.75
CA LEU A 223 5.70 -8.18 -8.19
C LEU A 223 4.84 -8.42 -6.96
N GLY A 224 3.62 -7.90 -6.99
CA GLY A 224 2.63 -8.06 -5.93
C GLY A 224 1.23 -8.13 -6.53
N LEU A 225 0.23 -8.31 -5.66
CA LEU A 225 -1.16 -8.33 -6.09
C LEU A 225 -1.60 -6.93 -6.52
N ASP A 226 -2.47 -6.85 -7.54
CA ASP A 226 -3.20 -5.60 -7.82
C ASP A 226 -4.24 -5.37 -6.71
N TYR A 227 -3.80 -4.71 -5.64
CA TYR A 227 -4.61 -4.50 -4.45
C TYR A 227 -5.96 -3.84 -4.74
N ARG A 228 -5.99 -2.93 -5.72
CA ARG A 228 -7.22 -2.22 -6.09
C ARG A 228 -8.23 -3.17 -6.70
N GLU A 229 -7.78 -4.01 -7.64
CA GLU A 229 -8.65 -5.01 -8.26
C GLU A 229 -9.13 -6.04 -7.24
N TRP A 230 -8.23 -6.55 -6.38
CA TRP A 230 -8.56 -7.48 -5.31
C TRP A 230 -9.54 -6.89 -4.29
N SER A 231 -9.32 -5.64 -3.84
CA SER A 231 -10.19 -4.96 -2.88
C SER A 231 -11.63 -4.82 -3.36
N ARG A 232 -11.83 -4.50 -4.65
CA ARG A 232 -13.17 -4.36 -5.23
C ARG A 232 -13.90 -5.71 -5.29
N ARG A 233 -13.20 -6.85 -5.44
CA ARG A 233 -13.81 -8.19 -5.61
C ARG A 233 -13.82 -9.04 -4.34
N TYR A 234 -13.03 -8.68 -3.33
CA TYR A 234 -12.94 -9.39 -2.07
C TYR A 234 -14.31 -9.79 -1.46
N PRO A 235 -15.33 -8.91 -1.40
CA PRO A 235 -16.63 -9.29 -0.86
C PRO A 235 -17.31 -10.43 -1.63
N LEU A 236 -17.12 -10.49 -2.96
CA LEU A 236 -17.65 -11.56 -3.81
C LEU A 236 -16.89 -12.86 -3.59
N LEU A 237 -15.56 -12.81 -3.46
CA LEU A 237 -14.74 -14.01 -3.19
C LEU A 237 -15.14 -14.68 -1.86
N GLU A 238 -15.33 -13.89 -0.81
CA GLU A 238 -15.83 -14.35 0.49
C GLU A 238 -17.24 -14.94 0.41
N ALA A 239 -18.11 -14.33 -0.40
CA ALA A 239 -19.49 -14.78 -0.55
C ALA A 239 -19.61 -16.10 -1.33
N ILE A 240 -18.66 -16.40 -2.22
CA ILE A 240 -18.69 -17.60 -3.08
C ILE A 240 -18.01 -18.80 -2.39
N HIS A 241 -16.87 -18.60 -1.72
CA HIS A 241 -16.06 -19.68 -1.17
C HIS A 241 -16.84 -20.54 -0.15
N GLY A 242 -16.88 -21.86 -0.36
CA GLY A 242 -17.53 -22.81 0.54
C GLY A 242 -19.06 -22.77 0.49
N ARG A 243 -19.66 -22.19 -0.56
CA ARG A 243 -21.12 -22.11 -0.74
C ARG A 243 -21.63 -22.98 -1.90
N PRO A 244 -22.85 -23.55 -1.77
CA PRO A 244 -23.47 -24.31 -2.86
C PRO A 244 -23.70 -23.45 -4.10
N GLN A 245 -23.42 -24.02 -5.27
CA GLN A 245 -23.47 -23.37 -6.57
C GLN A 245 -24.79 -22.62 -6.81
N ALA A 246 -25.92 -23.29 -6.55
CA ALA A 246 -27.26 -22.74 -6.77
C ALA A 246 -27.53 -21.43 -6.01
N GLN A 247 -26.76 -21.14 -4.94
CA GLN A 247 -26.92 -19.93 -4.13
C GLN A 247 -26.03 -18.78 -4.59
N VAL A 248 -24.93 -19.06 -5.29
CA VAL A 248 -23.85 -18.09 -5.56
C VAL A 248 -23.45 -17.98 -7.03
N ASP A 249 -24.11 -18.71 -7.94
CA ASP A 249 -23.81 -18.68 -9.38
C ASP A 249 -23.86 -17.27 -9.99
N ALA A 250 -24.81 -16.43 -9.56
CA ALA A 250 -24.88 -15.04 -10.00
C ALA A 250 -23.64 -14.23 -9.58
N TYR A 251 -23.09 -14.48 -8.39
CA TYR A 251 -21.88 -13.81 -7.90
C TYR A 251 -20.63 -14.34 -8.59
N TYR A 252 -20.54 -15.65 -8.82
CA TYR A 252 -19.44 -16.27 -9.56
C TYR A 252 -19.39 -15.77 -11.01
N ASN A 253 -20.53 -15.73 -11.70
CA ASN A 253 -20.60 -15.25 -13.09
C ASN A 253 -20.31 -13.75 -13.24
N ALA A 254 -20.46 -12.96 -12.16
CA ALA A 254 -20.09 -11.54 -12.14
C ALA A 254 -18.59 -11.29 -11.96
N LEU A 255 -17.82 -12.31 -11.55
CA LEU A 255 -16.36 -12.18 -11.44
C LEU A 255 -15.71 -12.14 -12.83
N PRO A 256 -14.61 -11.39 -13.01
CA PRO A 256 -13.76 -11.56 -14.19
C PRO A 256 -13.22 -12.99 -14.29
N VAL A 257 -12.97 -13.46 -15.52
CA VAL A 257 -12.44 -14.82 -15.78
C VAL A 257 -11.18 -15.12 -14.96
N SER A 258 -10.31 -14.13 -14.77
CA SER A 258 -9.10 -14.27 -13.94
C SER A 258 -9.39 -14.65 -12.49
N PHE A 259 -10.47 -14.13 -11.89
CA PHE A 259 -10.90 -14.49 -10.53
C PHE A 259 -11.74 -15.77 -10.50
N GLN A 260 -12.50 -16.05 -11.55
CA GLN A 260 -13.21 -17.33 -11.69
C GLN A 260 -12.23 -18.51 -11.69
N ASN A 261 -11.10 -18.37 -12.39
CA ASN A 261 -10.03 -19.37 -12.46
C ASN A 261 -9.37 -19.70 -11.11
N LEU A 262 -9.66 -18.92 -10.06
CA LEU A 262 -9.18 -19.19 -8.71
C LEU A 262 -10.08 -20.18 -7.94
N PHE A 263 -11.20 -20.60 -8.52
CA PHE A 263 -12.10 -21.58 -7.91
C PHE A 263 -12.09 -22.93 -8.64
N ASP A 264 -12.23 -23.99 -7.87
CA ASP A 264 -12.59 -25.32 -8.34
C ASP A 264 -14.05 -25.64 -7.94
N LYS A 265 -14.66 -26.55 -8.72
CA LYS A 265 -15.97 -27.10 -8.42
C LYS A 265 -15.79 -28.45 -7.74
N ASP A 266 -16.25 -28.57 -6.50
CA ASP A 266 -16.29 -29.82 -5.75
C ASP A 266 -17.72 -30.10 -5.29
N GLN A 267 -18.29 -31.21 -5.77
CA GLN A 267 -19.62 -31.72 -5.38
C GLN A 267 -20.68 -30.62 -5.14
N ASP A 268 -20.93 -29.78 -6.15
CA ASP A 268 -21.87 -28.64 -6.16
C ASP A 268 -21.52 -27.43 -5.27
N THR A 269 -20.26 -27.30 -4.85
CA THR A 269 -19.74 -26.15 -4.08
C THR A 269 -18.59 -25.48 -4.82
N TYR A 270 -18.51 -24.14 -4.75
CA TYR A 270 -17.33 -23.42 -5.21
C TYR A 270 -16.29 -23.34 -4.09
N LEU A 271 -15.13 -23.95 -4.31
CA LEU A 271 -13.98 -23.87 -3.40
C LEU A 271 -12.86 -23.08 -4.06
N LEU A 272 -12.12 -22.30 -3.28
CA LEU A 272 -10.93 -21.65 -3.81
C LEU A 272 -9.88 -22.74 -4.02
N THR A 273 -9.22 -22.69 -5.17
CA THR A 273 -7.98 -23.43 -5.42
C THR A 273 -6.93 -23.06 -4.37
N PRO A 274 -5.91 -23.90 -4.13
CA PRO A 274 -4.80 -23.54 -3.24
C PRO A 274 -4.15 -22.20 -3.64
N LEU A 275 -3.96 -21.95 -4.94
CA LEU A 275 -3.51 -20.66 -5.46
C LEU A 275 -4.46 -19.52 -5.05
N GLY A 276 -5.76 -19.71 -5.27
CA GLY A 276 -6.78 -18.74 -4.87
C GLY A 276 -6.78 -18.43 -3.37
N LEU A 277 -6.63 -19.45 -2.52
CA LEU A 277 -6.53 -19.29 -1.06
C LEU A 277 -5.27 -18.52 -0.66
N THR A 278 -4.12 -18.82 -1.24
CA THR A 278 -2.87 -18.15 -0.88
C THR A 278 -2.85 -16.71 -1.37
N LEU A 279 -3.27 -16.43 -2.61
CA LEU A 279 -3.37 -15.06 -3.10
C LEU A 279 -4.41 -14.27 -2.28
N LEU A 280 -5.51 -14.89 -1.84
CA LEU A 280 -6.46 -14.27 -0.93
C LEU A 280 -5.86 -14.00 0.45
N ASN A 281 -5.05 -14.92 0.98
CA ASN A 281 -4.38 -14.75 2.27
C ASN A 281 -3.27 -13.70 2.22
N GLN A 282 -2.49 -13.67 1.13
CA GLN A 282 -1.53 -12.61 0.84
C GLN A 282 -2.25 -11.27 0.74
N PHE A 283 -3.33 -11.17 -0.04
CA PHE A 283 -4.17 -9.98 -0.10
C PHE A 283 -4.72 -9.60 1.28
N ARG A 284 -5.12 -10.54 2.14
CA ARG A 284 -5.58 -10.22 3.50
C ARG A 284 -4.44 -9.68 4.36
N GLN A 285 -3.27 -10.33 4.34
CA GLN A 285 -2.09 -9.87 5.06
C GLN A 285 -1.68 -8.46 4.61
N GLU A 286 -1.64 -8.23 3.30
CA GLU A 286 -1.39 -6.93 2.68
C GLU A 286 -2.52 -5.94 2.98
N ARG A 287 -3.81 -6.32 2.96
CA ARG A 287 -4.96 -5.46 3.31
C ARG A 287 -4.92 -4.96 4.75
N PHE A 288 -4.41 -5.78 5.65
CA PHE A 288 -4.23 -5.40 7.05
C PHE A 288 -2.85 -4.75 7.31
N GLY A 289 -1.89 -4.89 6.38
CA GLY A 289 -0.56 -4.29 6.42
C GLY A 289 -0.38 -2.97 5.63
N GLU A 290 -1.14 -2.73 4.56
CA GLU A 290 -1.05 -1.62 3.60
C GLU A 290 -1.69 -0.31 4.10
N GLN A 291 -1.56 -0.02 5.38
CA GLN A 291 -1.43 1.40 5.77
C GLN A 291 0.05 1.80 5.92
N LEU A 292 0.94 0.83 5.72
CA LEU A 292 2.39 0.99 5.67
C LEU A 292 2.86 1.02 4.22
N ARG A 293 2.73 2.18 3.55
CA ARG A 293 3.84 2.58 2.67
C ARG A 293 4.88 3.22 3.59
N GLU A 294 5.61 2.36 4.29
CA GLU A 294 6.78 2.82 5.03
C GLU A 294 7.76 3.44 4.04
N PRO A 295 8.33 4.63 4.34
CA PRO A 295 9.37 5.19 3.50
C PRO A 295 10.64 4.38 3.70
N ALA A 296 10.76 3.25 3.00
CA ALA A 296 11.79 2.23 3.21
C ALA A 296 13.20 2.84 3.20
N GLY A 297 13.44 3.84 2.33
CA GLY A 297 14.73 4.54 2.28
C GLY A 297 15.04 5.38 3.51
N LEU A 298 14.03 6.03 4.10
CA LEU A 298 14.19 6.82 5.33
C LEU A 298 14.23 5.96 6.59
N LEU A 299 13.51 4.83 6.63
CA LEU A 299 13.57 3.91 7.77
C LEU A 299 14.97 3.33 7.98
N ASP A 300 15.71 3.05 6.91
CA ASP A 300 17.11 2.65 7.00
C ASP A 300 18.01 3.73 7.63
N CYS A 301 17.58 5.00 7.61
CA CYS A 301 18.31 6.11 8.22
C CYS A 301 17.97 6.30 9.71
N LEU A 302 17.03 5.52 10.25
CA LEU A 302 16.68 5.52 11.68
C LEU A 302 17.59 4.60 12.50
N VAL A 303 18.34 3.71 11.84
CA VAL A 303 19.24 2.76 12.47
C VAL A 303 20.33 3.49 13.24
N ARG A 304 20.46 3.18 14.53
CA ARG A 304 21.46 3.76 15.43
C ARG A 304 22.67 2.85 15.58
N ASN A 305 23.86 3.43 15.71
CA ASN A 305 25.12 2.71 15.95
C ASN A 305 25.65 2.88 17.39
N ASP A 306 24.81 3.36 18.31
CA ASP A 306 25.18 3.71 19.69
C ASP A 306 24.72 2.69 20.74
N GLY A 307 24.19 1.53 20.31
CA GLY A 307 23.75 0.46 21.19
C GLY A 307 22.40 0.69 21.87
N LYS A 308 21.71 1.81 21.58
CA LYS A 308 20.32 2.04 22.00
C LYS A 308 19.32 1.31 21.09
N PRO A 309 18.05 1.13 21.52
CA PRO A 309 17.00 0.58 20.65
C PRO A 309 16.88 1.35 19.33
N ASP A 310 16.66 0.61 18.24
CA ASP A 310 16.55 1.18 16.91
C ASP A 310 15.24 1.97 16.76
N LEU A 311 15.31 3.24 16.37
CA LEU A 311 14.16 4.12 16.14
C LEU A 311 13.23 3.60 15.03
N ARG A 312 13.78 2.78 14.12
CA ARG A 312 13.01 2.08 13.11
C ARG A 312 11.92 1.20 13.73
N ASP A 313 12.25 0.42 14.74
CA ASP A 313 11.31 -0.53 15.36
C ASP A 313 10.12 0.21 16.00
N PHE A 314 10.37 1.36 16.62
CA PHE A 314 9.28 2.20 17.13
C PHE A 314 8.37 2.68 16.01
N PHE A 315 8.98 3.24 14.97
CA PHE A 315 8.20 3.85 13.90
C PHE A 315 7.36 2.78 13.19
N THR A 316 7.92 1.60 12.91
CA THR A 316 7.19 0.46 12.37
C THR A 316 6.04 0.05 13.29
N ARG A 317 6.27 -0.07 14.61
CA ARG A 317 5.19 -0.43 15.54
C ARG A 317 4.09 0.64 15.64
N LEU A 318 4.46 1.92 15.67
CA LEU A 318 3.53 3.04 15.62
C LEU A 318 2.67 2.96 14.35
N ALA A 319 3.32 2.65 13.25
CA ALA A 319 2.69 2.64 11.96
C ALA A 319 1.71 1.44 11.84
N GLU A 320 2.04 0.27 12.40
CA GLU A 320 1.14 -0.90 12.51
C GLU A 320 -0.17 -0.60 13.27
N ILE A 321 -0.13 0.24 14.31
CA ILE A 321 -1.32 0.54 15.14
C ILE A 321 -2.14 1.72 14.62
N GLY A 322 -1.57 2.56 13.75
CA GLY A 322 -2.19 3.75 13.19
C GLY A 322 -3.59 3.56 12.59
N PRO A 323 -3.89 2.50 11.83
CA PRO A 323 -5.25 2.25 11.33
C PRO A 323 -6.36 2.31 12.38
N LYS A 324 -6.06 1.85 13.59
CA LYS A 324 -7.00 1.83 14.72
C LYS A 324 -7.21 3.23 15.32
N LEU A 325 -6.29 4.15 15.07
CA LEU A 325 -6.19 5.46 15.70
C LEU A 325 -6.88 6.57 14.93
N TRP A 326 -7.01 6.40 13.62
CA TRP A 326 -7.70 7.31 12.70
C TRP A 326 -9.22 7.06 12.61
N PHE A 327 -9.72 6.02 13.27
CA PHE A 327 -11.15 5.72 13.24
C PHE A 327 -11.97 6.82 13.93
N GLY A 328 -12.90 7.41 13.19
CA GLY A 328 -13.84 8.40 13.73
C GLY A 328 -13.47 9.86 13.49
N ASP A 329 -12.71 10.18 12.42
CA ASP A 329 -12.48 11.55 11.94
C ASP A 329 -13.77 12.38 11.93
N LYS A 330 -13.72 13.54 12.59
CA LYS A 330 -14.85 14.45 12.80
C LYS A 330 -14.93 15.56 11.75
N VAL A 331 -13.97 15.67 10.83
CA VAL A 331 -14.00 16.65 9.73
C VAL A 331 -14.68 16.02 8.51
N PRO A 332 -15.94 16.38 8.18
CA PRO A 332 -16.75 15.64 7.21
C PRO A 332 -16.23 15.73 5.76
N GLU A 333 -15.41 16.72 5.45
CA GLU A 333 -14.72 16.86 4.16
C GLU A 333 -13.65 15.79 3.93
N MET A 334 -13.15 15.21 5.02
CA MET A 334 -11.88 14.48 5.12
C MET A 334 -12.03 13.01 5.52
N ALA A 335 -13.25 12.46 5.56
CA ALA A 335 -13.51 11.08 5.99
C ALA A 335 -12.69 9.99 5.26
N ASP A 336 -12.24 10.24 4.02
CA ASP A 336 -11.27 9.38 3.32
C ASP A 336 -9.84 9.97 3.25
N HIS A 337 -9.68 11.27 3.55
CA HIS A 337 -8.40 11.97 3.63
C HIS A 337 -7.53 11.44 4.78
N ALA A 338 -8.10 11.28 5.98
CA ALA A 338 -7.38 10.80 7.15
C ALA A 338 -6.71 9.42 6.95
N ARG A 339 -7.22 8.61 6.01
CA ARG A 339 -6.72 7.25 5.77
C ARG A 339 -5.40 7.20 4.99
N TYR A 340 -5.13 8.16 4.10
CA TYR A 340 -3.95 8.13 3.23
C TYR A 340 -3.10 9.41 3.27
N HIS A 341 -3.58 10.49 3.91
CA HIS A 341 -2.89 11.78 3.98
C HIS A 341 -1.48 11.65 4.57
N HIS A 342 -1.35 11.07 5.77
CA HIS A 342 -0.05 10.84 6.40
C HIS A 342 0.86 9.94 5.54
N THR A 343 0.30 8.95 4.84
CA THR A 343 1.04 8.09 3.91
C THR A 343 1.60 8.88 2.72
N ASN A 344 0.80 9.77 2.11
CA ASN A 344 1.26 10.67 1.04
C ASN A 344 2.37 11.60 1.53
N LEU A 345 2.22 12.16 2.73
CA LEU A 345 3.24 13.01 3.34
C LEU A 345 4.55 12.27 3.60
N LEU A 346 4.49 11.00 4.02
CA LEU A 346 5.68 10.16 4.17
C LEU A 346 6.38 9.90 2.83
N ILE A 347 5.62 9.73 1.74
CA ILE A 347 6.18 9.61 0.38
C ILE A 347 6.83 10.93 -0.06
N ILE A 348 6.17 12.06 0.17
CA ILE A 348 6.75 13.39 -0.11
C ILE A 348 8.04 13.59 0.66
N ALA A 349 8.04 13.24 1.96
CA ALA A 349 9.21 13.29 2.80
C ALA A 349 10.33 12.39 2.25
N GLU A 350 10.01 11.18 1.79
CA GLU A 350 10.98 10.25 1.20
C GLU A 350 11.60 10.80 -0.08
N LEU A 351 10.78 11.27 -1.02
CA LEU A 351 11.23 11.87 -2.28
C LEU A 351 12.14 13.09 -2.06
N MET A 352 11.80 13.90 -1.05
CA MET A 352 12.55 15.11 -0.72
C MET A 352 13.85 14.81 0.03
N LEU A 353 13.80 13.93 1.04
CA LEU A 353 14.86 13.79 2.04
C LEU A 353 15.86 12.67 1.77
N VAL A 354 15.49 11.57 1.07
CA VAL A 354 16.43 10.45 0.84
C VAL A 354 17.76 10.90 0.23
N PRO A 355 17.78 11.78 -0.80
CA PRO A 355 19.05 12.28 -1.35
C PRO A 355 19.89 13.07 -0.34
N MET A 356 19.25 13.73 0.63
CA MET A 356 19.91 14.50 1.69
C MET A 356 20.34 13.63 2.89
N MET A 357 19.69 12.48 3.07
CA MET A 357 20.00 11.54 4.15
C MET A 357 21.09 10.56 3.76
N LYS A 358 21.17 10.16 2.48
CA LYS A 358 22.21 9.29 1.91
C LYS A 358 22.92 9.99 0.73
N PRO A 359 23.71 11.07 0.97
CA PRO A 359 24.38 11.79 -0.11
C PRO A 359 25.36 10.89 -0.86
N SER A 360 25.27 10.87 -2.18
CA SER A 360 26.17 10.07 -3.03
C SER A 360 27.60 10.62 -3.11
N ASP A 361 27.81 11.85 -2.65
CA ASP A 361 29.08 12.58 -2.67
C ASP A 361 29.83 12.56 -1.33
N GLY A 362 29.39 11.74 -0.37
CA GLY A 362 30.08 11.52 0.90
C GLY A 362 29.84 12.61 1.95
N ARG A 363 28.92 13.56 1.71
CA ARG A 363 28.48 14.52 2.74
C ARG A 363 27.74 13.81 3.88
N ALA A 364 27.76 14.44 5.05
CA ALA A 364 26.97 13.97 6.19
C ALA A 364 25.47 14.12 5.92
N SER A 365 24.68 13.21 6.51
CA SER A 365 23.22 13.26 6.45
C SER A 365 22.67 14.59 7.01
N LEU A 366 21.64 15.13 6.38
CA LEU A 366 21.02 16.39 6.78
C LEU A 366 20.39 16.35 8.18
N LEU A 367 19.76 15.23 8.54
CA LEU A 367 19.14 15.01 9.85
C LEU A 367 19.86 13.87 10.57
N LYS A 368 19.99 13.97 11.89
CA LYS A 368 20.36 12.84 12.74
C LYS A 368 19.20 11.84 12.85
N PRO A 369 19.44 10.56 13.22
CA PRO A 369 18.36 9.58 13.40
C PRO A 369 17.22 10.07 14.30
N GLU A 370 17.52 10.76 15.41
CA GLU A 370 16.51 11.29 16.34
C GLU A 370 15.72 12.45 15.73
N GLU A 371 16.36 13.28 14.92
CA GLU A 371 15.72 14.40 14.21
C GLU A 371 14.80 13.89 13.10
N LEU A 372 15.25 12.91 12.33
CA LEU A 372 14.44 12.25 11.30
C LEU A 372 13.26 11.51 11.93
N PHE A 373 13.51 10.74 12.99
CA PHE A 373 12.45 10.07 13.75
C PHE A 373 11.39 11.05 14.25
N THR A 374 11.83 12.17 14.82
CA THR A 374 10.94 13.23 15.30
C THR A 374 10.09 13.81 14.16
N LEU A 375 10.69 14.06 12.99
CA LEU A 375 9.95 14.50 11.80
C LEU A 375 8.91 13.48 11.33
N LEU A 376 9.30 12.21 11.17
CA LEU A 376 8.41 11.16 10.68
C LEU A 376 7.26 10.91 11.65
N CYS A 377 7.53 10.85 12.96
CA CYS A 377 6.47 10.76 13.97
C CYS A 377 5.58 11.99 13.95
N THR A 378 6.14 13.20 13.78
CA THR A 378 5.32 14.42 13.67
C THR A 378 4.37 14.34 12.48
N ILE A 379 4.85 13.92 11.30
CA ILE A 379 4.01 13.67 10.12
C ILE A 379 2.93 12.64 10.45
N TYR A 380 3.25 11.61 11.23
CA TYR A 380 2.28 10.58 11.59
C TYR A 380 1.17 11.10 12.52
N PHE A 381 1.54 11.90 13.53
CA PHE A 381 0.64 12.33 14.61
C PHE A 381 -0.10 13.65 14.36
N HIS A 382 0.33 14.49 13.41
CA HIS A 382 -0.11 15.90 13.33
C HIS A 382 -1.63 16.10 13.26
N ASP A 383 -2.33 15.21 12.57
CA ASP A 383 -3.77 15.30 12.31
C ASP A 383 -4.60 14.47 13.31
N TRP A 384 -3.98 13.93 14.37
CA TRP A 384 -4.67 13.08 15.36
C TRP A 384 -5.67 13.84 16.23
N GLY A 385 -5.64 15.17 16.16
CA GLY A 385 -6.67 16.03 16.75
C GLY A 385 -8.03 15.94 16.05
N HIS A 386 -8.09 15.47 14.80
CA HIS A 386 -9.33 15.42 14.02
C HIS A 386 -10.39 14.45 14.55
N VAL A 387 -9.98 13.43 15.32
CA VAL A 387 -10.93 12.49 15.93
C VAL A 387 -11.51 12.99 17.25
N LEU A 388 -10.96 14.09 17.79
CA LEU A 388 -11.40 14.67 19.05
C LEU A 388 -12.52 15.68 18.84
N SER A 389 -13.45 15.74 19.80
CA SER A 389 -14.60 16.64 19.77
C SER A 389 -14.68 17.57 20.98
N ARG A 390 -13.65 17.59 21.83
CA ARG A 390 -13.60 18.40 23.05
C ARG A 390 -12.20 18.95 23.27
N LEU A 391 -12.17 20.18 23.76
CA LEU A 391 -10.98 20.86 24.26
C LEU A 391 -11.29 21.33 25.68
N GLU A 392 -10.29 21.25 26.57
CA GLU A 392 -10.45 21.74 27.95
C GLU A 392 -10.80 23.24 27.96
N GLY A 393 -11.69 23.65 28.87
CA GLY A 393 -12.20 25.01 28.92
C GLY A 393 -13.35 25.32 27.94
N VAL A 394 -13.75 24.37 27.07
CA VAL A 394 -14.90 24.52 26.16
C VAL A 394 -16.10 23.72 26.67
N ASP A 395 -17.21 24.40 26.92
CA ASP A 395 -18.42 23.86 27.58
C ASP A 395 -19.34 23.02 26.67
N ARG A 396 -18.93 22.75 25.43
CA ARG A 396 -19.71 22.00 24.43
C ARG A 396 -18.80 21.20 23.51
N PRO A 397 -19.35 20.23 22.76
CA PRO A 397 -18.64 19.65 21.63
C PRO A 397 -18.18 20.72 20.64
N LEU A 398 -16.97 20.54 20.12
CA LEU A 398 -16.40 21.36 19.06
C LEU A 398 -17.16 21.14 17.76
N LEU A 399 -17.39 22.23 17.03
CA LEU A 399 -17.92 22.18 15.69
C LEU A 399 -16.84 21.65 14.74
N PRO A 400 -17.22 21.01 13.62
CA PRO A 400 -16.23 20.54 12.64
C PRO A 400 -15.24 21.62 12.17
N THR A 401 -15.66 22.89 12.08
CA THR A 401 -14.78 24.03 11.74
C THR A 401 -13.73 24.29 12.81
N GLU A 402 -14.10 24.09 14.08
CA GLU A 402 -13.21 24.27 15.22
C GLU A 402 -12.27 23.08 15.36
N VAL A 403 -12.76 21.85 15.15
CA VAL A 403 -11.89 20.66 15.08
C VAL A 403 -10.85 20.84 13.98
N ARG A 404 -11.25 21.28 12.79
CA ARG A 404 -10.33 21.57 11.68
C ARG A 404 -9.35 22.71 11.99
N GLU A 405 -9.79 23.77 12.63
CA GLU A 405 -8.90 24.90 12.95
C GLU A 405 -7.88 24.53 14.05
N TYR A 406 -8.32 23.82 15.08
CA TYR A 406 -7.58 23.58 16.31
C TYR A 406 -7.02 22.14 16.44
N HIS A 407 -7.03 21.33 15.38
CA HIS A 407 -6.54 19.94 15.42
C HIS A 407 -5.08 19.81 15.91
N HIS A 408 -4.20 20.75 15.56
CA HIS A 408 -2.83 20.82 16.08
C HIS A 408 -2.76 20.90 17.62
N ILE A 409 -3.63 21.71 18.25
CA ILE A 409 -3.75 21.79 19.72
C ILE A 409 -4.40 20.52 20.28
N LEU A 410 -5.47 20.04 19.65
CA LEU A 410 -6.14 18.80 20.06
C LEU A 410 -5.19 17.60 20.02
N GLY A 411 -4.36 17.50 18.98
CA GLY A 411 -3.32 16.48 18.84
C GLY A 411 -2.29 16.57 19.97
N TYR A 412 -1.81 17.77 20.28
CA TYR A 412 -0.90 18.00 21.40
C TYR A 412 -1.49 17.53 22.75
N GLU A 413 -2.72 17.95 23.07
CA GLU A 413 -3.38 17.55 24.32
C GLU A 413 -3.68 16.03 24.37
N ARG A 414 -3.96 15.41 23.21
CA ARG A 414 -4.13 13.96 23.12
C ARG A 414 -2.85 13.22 23.49
N LEU A 415 -1.72 13.62 22.90
CA LEU A 415 -0.41 12.98 23.15
C LEU A 415 0.03 13.16 24.61
N LYS A 416 -0.35 14.27 25.24
CA LYS A 416 -0.09 14.59 26.65
C LYS A 416 -0.95 13.79 27.64
N CYS A 417 -2.08 13.23 27.20
CA CYS A 417 -3.01 12.51 28.06
C CYS A 417 -2.45 11.16 28.53
N GLN A 418 -2.23 10.99 29.84
CA GLN A 418 -1.69 9.76 30.43
C GLN A 418 -2.53 8.51 30.15
N THR A 419 -3.86 8.62 30.16
CA THR A 419 -4.76 7.48 29.82
C THR A 419 -4.48 6.98 28.42
N TRP A 420 -4.20 7.91 27.50
CA TRP A 420 -3.97 7.60 26.12
C TRP A 420 -2.53 7.08 25.89
N GLN A 421 -1.55 7.60 26.61
CA GLN A 421 -0.19 7.04 26.65
C GLN A 421 -0.18 5.59 27.16
N LYS A 422 -0.95 5.28 28.22
CA LYS A 422 -1.13 3.89 28.70
C LYS A 422 -1.71 2.98 27.62
N TRP A 423 -2.71 3.46 26.89
CA TRP A 423 -3.28 2.71 25.78
C TRP A 423 -2.25 2.43 24.67
N LEU A 424 -1.39 3.40 24.32
CA LEU A 424 -0.31 3.18 23.34
C LEU A 424 0.63 2.06 23.80
N ILE A 425 1.03 2.09 25.08
CA ILE A 425 1.85 1.06 25.70
C ILE A 425 1.16 -0.32 25.63
N GLU A 426 -0.14 -0.40 25.93
CA GLU A 426 -0.91 -1.65 25.82
C GLU A 426 -0.97 -2.20 24.40
N GLN A 427 -0.90 -1.32 23.38
CA GLN A 427 -0.79 -1.74 21.98
C GLN A 427 0.64 -2.13 21.56
N GLY A 428 1.61 -2.12 22.48
CA GLY A 428 2.98 -2.56 22.23
C GLY A 428 3.97 -1.45 21.86
N LEU A 429 3.60 -0.17 21.99
CA LEU A 429 4.56 0.95 21.94
C LEU A 429 5.31 1.05 23.28
N CYS A 430 6.21 0.12 23.53
CA CYS A 430 6.84 -0.10 24.84
C CYS A 430 8.34 0.19 24.81
N TRP A 431 8.74 1.45 24.97
CA TRP A 431 10.16 1.88 24.88
C TRP A 431 10.81 2.19 26.24
N THR A 432 10.01 2.28 27.30
CA THR A 432 10.43 2.85 28.59
C THR A 432 10.05 1.97 29.78
N ASN A 433 10.13 0.64 29.65
CA ASN A 433 9.61 -0.32 30.65
C ASN A 433 8.12 -0.10 30.97
N ASN A 434 7.31 0.26 29.97
CA ASN A 434 5.87 0.51 30.11
C ASN A 434 5.52 1.71 31.02
N ASP A 435 6.38 2.72 31.10
CA ASP A 435 6.16 3.94 31.88
C ASP A 435 5.66 5.11 30.99
N PRO A 436 4.39 5.54 31.15
CA PRO A 436 3.81 6.66 30.40
C PRO A 436 4.54 7.99 30.58
N ASP A 437 5.03 8.28 31.80
CA ASP A 437 5.69 9.56 32.08
C ASP A 437 7.05 9.63 31.39
N LYS A 438 7.75 8.49 31.31
CA LYS A 438 8.96 8.38 30.49
C LYS A 438 8.65 8.45 29.00
N LEU A 439 7.60 7.77 28.52
CA LEU A 439 7.21 7.85 27.10
C LEU A 439 6.94 9.29 26.67
N TRP A 440 6.28 10.09 27.53
CA TRP A 440 6.10 11.51 27.32
C TRP A 440 7.43 12.27 27.28
N LYS A 441 8.21 12.22 28.37
CA LYS A 441 9.43 13.03 28.53
C LYS A 441 10.54 12.67 27.55
N ASP A 442 10.66 11.40 27.20
CA ASP A 442 11.76 10.91 26.38
C ASP A 442 11.46 11.06 24.88
N TYR A 443 10.19 10.96 24.45
CA TYR A 443 9.85 10.91 23.03
C TYR A 443 8.69 11.84 22.64
N LEU A 444 7.52 11.68 23.26
CA LEU A 444 6.31 12.31 22.76
C LEU A 444 6.27 13.83 22.97
N GLU A 445 6.89 14.38 24.01
CA GLU A 445 6.84 15.82 24.30
C GLU A 445 7.43 16.64 23.14
N THR A 446 8.58 16.25 22.62
CA THR A 446 9.22 16.94 21.48
C THR A 446 8.44 16.75 20.19
N ILE A 447 7.97 15.53 19.92
CA ILE A 447 7.14 15.21 18.74
C ILE A 447 5.83 16.01 18.77
N ALA A 448 5.12 15.98 19.90
CA ALA A 448 3.87 16.70 20.10
C ALA A 448 4.08 18.21 19.99
N THR A 449 5.16 18.72 20.58
CA THR A 449 5.48 20.15 20.51
C THR A 449 5.80 20.59 19.10
N ILE A 450 6.56 19.82 18.31
CA ILE A 450 6.80 20.19 16.90
C ILE A 450 5.50 20.09 16.09
N GLY A 451 4.69 19.04 16.32
CA GLY A 451 3.38 18.88 15.70
C GLY A 451 2.40 20.01 16.03
N LEU A 452 2.44 20.56 17.25
CA LEU A 452 1.64 21.73 17.63
C LEU A 452 1.94 22.94 16.73
N PHE A 453 3.17 23.06 16.20
CA PHE A 453 3.60 24.21 15.40
C PHE A 453 3.59 23.94 13.88
N HIS A 454 2.98 22.86 13.40
CA HIS A 454 2.93 22.63 11.95
C HIS A 454 2.03 23.63 11.20
N ARG A 455 1.02 24.23 11.86
CA ARG A 455 0.12 25.20 11.22
C ARG A 455 0.75 26.56 11.01
N GLN A 456 0.54 27.19 9.85
CA GLN A 456 1.07 28.51 9.50
C GLN A 456 0.86 29.62 10.55
N LYS A 457 -0.27 29.59 11.29
CA LYS A 457 -0.59 30.60 12.33
C LYS A 457 0.29 30.49 13.58
N MET A 458 0.93 29.34 13.80
CA MET A 458 1.76 29.09 14.97
C MET A 458 3.16 29.69 14.78
N PRO A 459 3.72 30.40 15.77
CA PRO A 459 5.01 31.06 15.65
C PRO A 459 6.18 30.08 15.75
N LEU A 460 6.95 29.87 14.67
CA LEU A 460 8.21 29.12 14.76
C LEU A 460 9.31 29.93 15.46
N ALA A 461 9.36 31.24 15.20
CA ALA A 461 10.35 32.15 15.75
C ALA A 461 9.73 33.52 16.07
N GLY A 462 10.54 34.43 16.64
CA GLY A 462 10.13 35.79 17.01
C GLY A 462 9.70 35.92 18.47
N THR A 463 8.91 36.95 18.77
CA THR A 463 8.49 37.28 20.15
C THR A 463 7.01 37.08 20.43
N GLU A 464 6.16 37.25 19.41
CA GLU A 464 4.70 37.24 19.53
C GLU A 464 4.15 35.82 19.73
N PRO A 465 3.32 35.57 20.77
CA PRO A 465 2.67 34.29 20.97
C PRO A 465 1.47 34.09 20.02
N TYR A 466 1.08 32.84 19.83
CA TYR A 466 -0.24 32.50 19.30
C TYR A 466 -1.26 32.45 20.44
N ILE A 467 -2.47 32.98 20.22
CA ILE A 467 -3.54 32.98 21.21
C ILE A 467 -4.70 32.15 20.69
N CYS A 468 -5.01 31.03 21.37
CA CYS A 468 -6.16 30.22 21.05
C CYS A 468 -7.45 31.00 21.32
N GLN A 469 -8.31 31.16 20.32
CA GLN A 469 -9.50 31.99 20.49
C GLN A 469 -10.59 31.33 21.33
N LEU A 470 -10.59 30.00 21.40
CA LEU A 470 -11.52 29.23 22.23
C LEU A 470 -11.14 29.27 23.71
N THR A 471 -9.90 28.94 24.05
CA THR A 471 -9.44 28.79 25.44
C THR A 471 -8.78 30.04 26.01
N LYS A 472 -8.37 30.99 25.14
CA LYS A 472 -7.53 32.15 25.47
C LYS A 472 -6.12 31.80 25.97
N GLU A 473 -5.71 30.54 25.81
CA GLU A 473 -4.36 30.09 26.14
C GLU A 473 -3.34 30.69 25.16
N GLU A 474 -2.18 31.06 25.69
CA GLU A 474 -1.06 31.63 24.93
C GLU A 474 0.04 30.60 24.69
N TYR A 475 0.46 30.49 23.43
CA TYR A 475 1.54 29.61 23.00
C TYR A 475 2.72 30.43 22.51
N SER A 476 3.79 30.47 23.30
CA SER A 476 5.03 31.13 22.95
C SER A 476 5.71 30.49 21.72
N PRO A 477 6.49 31.26 20.93
CA PRO A 477 7.23 30.75 19.77
C PRO A 477 8.05 29.49 20.06
N LEU A 478 8.12 28.58 19.08
CA LEU A 478 8.87 27.32 19.20
C LEU A 478 10.34 27.55 19.55
N CYS A 479 10.96 28.62 19.02
CA CYS A 479 12.34 28.99 19.34
C CYS A 479 12.62 29.31 20.83
N LYS A 480 11.57 29.47 21.65
CA LYS A 480 11.67 29.73 23.10
C LYS A 480 11.36 28.49 23.95
N ARG A 481 11.13 27.33 23.33
CA ARG A 481 10.80 26.09 24.05
C ARG A 481 12.08 25.31 24.34
N GLU A 482 12.15 24.77 25.55
CA GLU A 482 13.13 23.75 25.92
C GLU A 482 12.56 22.38 25.55
N LEU A 483 13.34 21.61 24.80
CA LEU A 483 12.93 20.31 24.28
C LEU A 483 13.97 19.26 24.65
N LYS A 484 13.52 18.02 24.80
CA LYS A 484 14.37 16.88 25.12
C LYS A 484 14.02 15.67 24.28
N PHE A 485 15.01 14.84 24.03
CA PHE A 485 14.84 13.52 23.41
C PHE A 485 15.69 12.53 24.19
N GLU A 486 15.08 11.47 24.72
CA GLU A 486 15.72 10.50 25.61
C GLU A 486 16.42 11.17 26.83
N ASN A 487 15.76 12.15 27.45
CA ASN A 487 16.29 13.02 28.50
C ASN A 487 17.49 13.92 28.11
N GLU A 488 17.99 13.85 26.88
CA GLU A 488 19.05 14.71 26.37
C GLU A 488 18.49 16.01 25.77
N PRO A 489 19.18 17.16 25.89
CA PRO A 489 18.73 18.41 25.29
C PRO A 489 18.58 18.30 23.76
N PHE A 490 17.39 18.63 23.25
CA PHE A 490 17.10 18.68 21.82
C PHE A 490 17.27 20.12 21.31
N CYS A 491 18.18 20.31 20.35
CA CYS A 491 18.55 21.65 19.88
C CYS A 491 17.34 22.41 19.31
N THR A 492 16.94 23.52 19.94
CA THR A 492 15.75 24.29 19.54
C THR A 492 15.83 24.82 18.10
N LYS A 493 17.03 25.22 17.62
CA LYS A 493 17.21 25.63 16.21
C LYS A 493 16.87 24.48 15.24
N ARG A 494 17.15 23.24 15.64
CA ARG A 494 16.86 22.04 14.85
C ARG A 494 15.38 21.67 14.92
N ALA A 495 14.72 21.83 16.07
CA ALA A 495 13.27 21.69 16.18
C ALA A 495 12.52 22.69 15.27
N VAL A 496 12.96 23.95 15.24
CA VAL A 496 12.43 24.98 14.32
C VAL A 496 12.64 24.59 12.86
N PHE A 497 13.81 24.04 12.52
CA PHE A 497 14.09 23.51 11.18
C PHE A 497 13.20 22.31 10.80
N ILE A 498 12.99 21.36 11.72
CA ILE A 498 12.10 20.21 11.50
C ILE A 498 10.65 20.66 11.28
N ALA A 499 10.15 21.61 12.08
CA ALA A 499 8.82 22.17 11.89
C ALA A 499 8.69 22.91 10.54
N ALA A 500 9.75 23.60 10.12
CA ALA A 500 9.83 24.25 8.81
C ALA A 500 9.83 23.24 7.65
N LEU A 501 10.61 22.15 7.75
CA LEU A 501 10.57 21.04 6.79
C LEU A 501 9.17 20.42 6.71
N PHE A 502 8.56 20.15 7.87
CA PHE A 502 7.24 19.56 7.91
C PHE A 502 6.20 20.45 7.24
N ARG A 503 6.22 21.77 7.48
CA ARG A 503 5.33 22.72 6.78
C ARG A 503 5.44 22.66 5.26
N ILE A 504 6.67 22.49 4.74
CA ILE A 504 6.84 22.33 3.29
C ILE A 504 6.26 20.99 2.83
N ILE A 505 6.60 19.89 3.50
CA ILE A 505 6.08 18.56 3.17
C ILE A 505 4.53 18.57 3.17
N ASP A 506 3.92 19.14 4.21
CA ASP A 506 2.47 19.30 4.36
C ASP A 506 1.86 20.15 3.24
N SER A 507 2.48 21.28 2.90
CA SER A 507 2.00 22.15 1.83
C SER A 507 2.06 21.53 0.42
N LEU A 508 2.87 20.48 0.23
CA LEU A 508 3.01 19.79 -1.05
C LEU A 508 1.93 18.73 -1.27
N ASP A 509 1.26 18.25 -0.23
CA ASP A 509 0.15 17.30 -0.40
C ASP A 509 -1.09 18.00 -0.96
N ASN A 510 -1.25 17.88 -2.27
CA ASN A 510 -2.44 18.29 -3.01
C ASN A 510 -3.41 17.11 -3.24
N GLN A 511 -3.39 16.08 -2.40
CA GLN A 511 -4.31 14.94 -2.43
C GLN A 511 -4.28 14.14 -3.74
N TRP A 512 -3.08 13.73 -4.16
CA TRP A 512 -2.84 13.12 -5.47
C TRP A 512 -3.48 11.74 -5.64
N ASP A 513 -3.78 11.06 -4.53
CA ASP A 513 -4.52 9.81 -4.43
C ASP A 513 -5.95 9.90 -5.00
N ARG A 514 -6.44 11.12 -5.26
CA ARG A 514 -7.78 11.40 -5.81
C ARG A 514 -7.79 11.59 -7.33
N MET A 515 -6.62 11.55 -7.97
CA MET A 515 -6.46 11.61 -9.42
C MET A 515 -6.76 10.23 -10.03
N GLY A 516 -8.05 9.91 -10.06
CA GLY A 516 -8.55 8.68 -10.63
C GLY A 516 -8.92 8.80 -12.11
N LEU A 517 -9.04 7.65 -12.77
CA LEU A 517 -9.73 7.56 -14.07
C LEU A 517 -11.13 8.19 -13.94
N GLU A 518 -11.73 8.65 -15.05
CA GLU A 518 -13.01 9.37 -15.04
C GLU A 518 -14.10 8.70 -14.19
N GLY A 519 -14.20 7.37 -14.21
CA GLY A 519 -15.15 6.60 -13.39
C GLY A 519 -14.93 6.66 -11.86
N GLU A 520 -13.72 6.95 -11.39
CA GLU A 520 -13.47 7.18 -9.96
C GLU A 520 -14.00 8.52 -9.49
N VAL A 521 -13.82 9.57 -10.32
CA VAL A 521 -14.37 10.90 -10.04
C VAL A 521 -15.89 10.85 -10.04
N GLU A 522 -16.50 10.06 -10.94
CA GLU A 522 -17.95 9.81 -10.94
C GLU A 522 -18.43 9.11 -9.66
N ALA A 523 -17.78 8.00 -9.28
CA ALA A 523 -18.12 7.30 -8.04
C ALA A 523 -17.99 8.21 -6.82
N ARG A 524 -16.94 9.05 -6.80
CA ARG A 524 -16.70 10.03 -5.73
C ARG A 524 -17.81 11.09 -5.68
N ALA A 525 -18.20 11.65 -6.82
CA ALA A 525 -19.28 12.61 -6.91
C ALA A 525 -20.60 12.03 -6.36
N ALA A 526 -20.93 10.79 -6.73
CA ALA A 526 -22.12 10.10 -6.23
C ALA A 526 -22.08 9.88 -4.70
N VAL A 527 -20.92 9.48 -4.14
CA VAL A 527 -20.75 9.35 -2.68
C VAL A 527 -20.94 10.70 -1.98
N MET A 528 -20.33 11.78 -2.50
CA MET A 528 -20.47 13.12 -1.91
C MET A 528 -21.93 13.62 -1.93
N GLU A 529 -22.67 13.34 -3.01
CA GLU A 529 -24.08 13.68 -3.10
C GLU A 529 -24.93 12.91 -2.07
N ASN A 530 -24.71 11.61 -1.94
CA ASN A 530 -25.39 10.78 -0.95
C ASN A 530 -25.06 11.22 0.50
N ASP A 531 -23.80 11.52 0.79
CA ASP A 531 -23.34 12.05 2.07
C ASP A 531 -24.01 13.38 2.42
N LEU A 532 -24.13 14.28 1.43
CA LEU A 532 -24.84 15.55 1.60
C LEU A 532 -26.33 15.33 1.87
N GLY A 533 -26.97 14.38 1.19
CA GLY A 533 -28.36 13.97 1.46
C GLY A 533 -28.53 13.51 2.91
N THR A 534 -27.66 12.62 3.37
CA THR A 534 -27.63 12.10 4.74
C THR A 534 -27.41 13.21 5.77
N ALA A 535 -26.47 14.13 5.51
CA ALA A 535 -26.20 15.26 6.39
C ALA A 535 -27.40 16.22 6.48
N LYS A 536 -28.07 16.52 5.35
CA LYS A 536 -29.30 17.32 5.34
C LYS A 536 -30.43 16.66 6.13
N GLN A 537 -30.57 15.33 6.06
CA GLN A 537 -31.55 14.60 6.84
C GLN A 537 -31.26 14.72 8.35
N ARG A 538 -30.00 14.59 8.77
CA ARG A 538 -29.60 14.80 10.17
C ARG A 538 -29.96 16.19 10.68
N VAL A 539 -29.77 17.24 9.86
CA VAL A 539 -30.20 18.61 10.20
C VAL A 539 -31.70 18.68 10.43
N ARG A 540 -32.51 18.09 9.54
CA ARG A 540 -33.98 18.05 9.70
C ARG A 540 -34.38 17.34 10.98
N MET A 541 -33.85 16.14 11.22
CA MET A 541 -34.13 15.38 12.44
C MET A 541 -33.75 16.14 13.71
N ALA A 542 -32.58 16.77 13.74
CA ALA A 542 -32.15 17.58 14.89
C ALA A 542 -33.07 18.80 15.12
N ALA A 543 -33.54 19.43 14.04
CA ALA A 543 -34.50 20.53 14.13
C ALA A 543 -35.88 20.06 14.63
N ASP A 544 -36.36 18.92 14.15
CA ASP A 544 -37.63 18.33 14.58
C ASP A 544 -37.61 17.94 16.06
N ILE A 545 -36.50 17.34 16.52
CA ILE A 545 -36.28 17.04 17.95
C ILE A 545 -36.33 18.33 18.77
N LEU A 546 -35.65 19.40 18.33
CA LEU A 546 -35.66 20.68 19.04
C LEU A 546 -37.05 21.31 19.09
N ASN A 547 -37.84 21.18 18.02
CA ASN A 547 -39.22 21.65 17.97
C ASN A 547 -40.18 20.82 18.84
N GLY A 548 -39.87 19.55 19.07
CA GLY A 548 -40.72 18.59 19.82
C GLY A 548 -40.48 18.50 21.33
N LEU A 549 -39.57 19.27 21.91
CA LEU A 549 -39.26 19.19 23.36
C LEU A 549 -40.43 19.69 24.25
N PRO A 550 -40.87 18.92 25.28
CA PRO A 550 -41.92 19.34 26.21
C PRO A 550 -41.52 20.54 27.08
N GLY A 551 -42.46 21.45 27.38
CA GLY A 551 -42.32 22.40 28.49
C GLY A 551 -41.73 23.81 28.19
N ALA A 552 -41.51 24.20 26.93
CA ALA A 552 -41.09 25.58 26.58
C ALA A 552 -41.82 26.13 25.32
N VAL A 553 -43.16 26.07 25.36
CA VAL A 553 -44.13 26.05 24.26
C VAL A 553 -44.28 27.37 23.45
N ALA A 554 -43.29 28.27 23.39
CA ALA A 554 -43.40 29.47 22.53
C ALA A 554 -42.13 29.88 21.76
N ARG A 555 -40.94 29.31 22.05
CA ARG A 555 -39.67 29.84 21.51
C ARG A 555 -38.80 28.85 20.72
N HIS A 556 -39.22 27.60 20.55
CA HIS A 556 -38.39 26.59 19.84
C HIS A 556 -38.18 26.93 18.35
N ALA A 557 -39.21 27.36 17.62
CA ALA A 557 -39.06 27.78 16.22
C ALA A 557 -38.14 29.01 16.06
N GLU A 558 -38.20 29.94 17.02
CA GLU A 558 -37.31 31.10 17.09
C GLU A 558 -35.86 30.67 17.40
N LEU A 559 -35.69 29.71 18.31
CA LEU A 559 -34.40 29.14 18.66
C LEU A 559 -33.78 28.37 17.49
N CYS A 560 -34.53 27.51 16.81
CA CYS A 560 -34.15 26.87 15.56
C CYS A 560 -33.69 27.91 14.53
N SER A 561 -34.47 28.98 14.33
CA SER A 561 -34.12 30.06 13.40
C SER A 561 -32.84 30.81 13.81
N LYS A 562 -32.61 31.01 15.12
CA LYS A 562 -31.37 31.60 15.65
C LYS A 562 -30.16 30.69 15.46
N VAL A 563 -30.29 29.39 15.68
CA VAL A 563 -29.24 28.39 15.40
C VAL A 563 -28.94 28.36 13.89
N LEU A 564 -29.99 28.39 13.06
CA LEU A 564 -29.83 28.42 11.61
C LEU A 564 -29.19 29.74 11.12
N ARG A 565 -29.43 30.85 11.79
CA ARG A 565 -28.73 32.12 11.53
C ARG A 565 -27.28 32.06 12.00
N ALA A 566 -27.02 31.53 13.19
CA ALA A 566 -25.70 31.37 13.76
C ALA A 566 -24.77 30.56 12.84
N TYR A 567 -25.22 29.41 12.33
CA TYR A 567 -24.39 28.64 11.39
C TYR A 567 -24.06 29.47 10.16
N ARG A 568 -24.99 30.26 9.59
CA ARG A 568 -24.71 31.07 8.38
C ARG A 568 -23.62 32.10 8.62
N ILE A 569 -23.51 32.63 9.83
CA ILE A 569 -22.45 33.59 10.17
C ILE A 569 -21.12 32.84 10.30
N ILE A 570 -21.12 31.71 11.02
CA ILE A 570 -19.92 30.86 11.20
C ILE A 570 -19.38 30.40 9.84
N THR A 571 -20.24 29.84 8.98
CA THR A 571 -19.82 29.31 7.67
C THR A 571 -19.42 30.40 6.68
N ARG A 572 -20.07 31.58 6.70
CA ARG A 572 -19.62 32.74 5.89
C ARG A 572 -18.30 33.31 6.37
N GLY A 573 -18.09 33.38 7.68
CA GLY A 573 -16.83 33.82 8.28
C GLY A 573 -15.67 32.90 7.86
N TYR A 574 -15.90 31.59 7.98
CA TYR A 574 -14.94 30.56 7.58
C TYR A 574 -14.66 30.59 6.07
N GLY A 575 -15.70 30.64 5.22
CA GLY A 575 -15.53 30.71 3.77
C GLY A 575 -14.71 31.93 3.30
N ARG A 576 -14.90 33.10 3.92
CA ARG A 576 -14.06 34.30 3.62
C ARG A 576 -12.60 34.14 4.03
N GLN A 577 -12.33 33.43 5.12
CA GLN A 577 -10.94 33.14 5.53
C GLN A 577 -10.25 32.26 4.50
N GLU A 578 -10.94 31.26 3.95
CA GLU A 578 -10.36 30.37 2.92
C GLU A 578 -10.19 31.05 1.55
N THR A 579 -11.13 31.89 1.11
CA THR A 579 -11.05 32.49 -0.24
C THR A 579 -10.13 33.71 -0.31
N ASP A 580 -10.15 34.56 0.72
CA ASP A 580 -9.56 35.89 0.64
C ASP A 580 -8.33 36.05 1.55
N GLY A 581 -8.00 35.05 2.37
CA GLY A 581 -6.91 35.10 3.36
C GLY A 581 -7.09 36.18 4.43
N LYS A 582 -8.24 36.88 4.46
CA LYS A 582 -8.56 37.96 5.40
C LYS A 582 -9.22 37.38 6.63
N ALA A 583 -8.81 37.86 7.80
CA ALA A 583 -9.46 37.53 9.06
C ALA A 583 -10.92 38.03 9.03
N GLY A 584 -11.86 37.12 8.73
CA GLY A 584 -13.27 37.35 8.97
C GLY A 584 -13.52 37.60 10.46
N ARG A 585 -14.62 38.28 10.80
CA ARG A 585 -15.04 38.44 12.19
C ARG A 585 -15.35 37.05 12.75
N GLU A 586 -14.45 36.53 13.57
CA GLU A 586 -14.56 35.21 14.18
C GLU A 586 -15.75 35.21 15.15
N VAL A 587 -16.61 34.21 15.03
CA VAL A 587 -17.86 34.13 15.78
C VAL A 587 -17.68 33.11 16.89
N ASN A 588 -17.80 33.54 18.15
CA ASN A 588 -17.70 32.64 19.28
C ASN A 588 -19.00 31.83 19.43
N ALA A 589 -18.96 30.55 19.08
CA ALA A 589 -20.13 29.68 19.19
C ALA A 589 -20.56 29.43 20.64
N ASP A 590 -19.68 29.52 21.63
CA ASP A 590 -20.06 29.44 23.06
C ASP A 590 -20.85 30.65 23.51
N GLU A 591 -20.49 31.85 23.03
CA GLU A 591 -21.25 33.06 23.30
C GLU A 591 -22.66 32.94 22.70
N LEU A 592 -22.76 32.50 21.44
CA LEU A 592 -24.04 32.27 20.78
C LEU A 592 -24.92 31.26 21.51
N VAL A 593 -24.35 30.10 21.90
CA VAL A 593 -25.08 29.07 22.66
C VAL A 593 -25.50 29.62 24.03
N ARG A 594 -24.61 30.35 24.73
CA ARG A 594 -24.95 30.98 26.03
C ARG A 594 -26.09 31.99 25.88
N GLU A 595 -26.06 32.84 24.87
CA GLU A 595 -27.13 33.79 24.58
C GLU A 595 -28.46 33.10 24.29
N MET A 596 -28.44 32.04 23.49
CA MET A 596 -29.61 31.21 23.19
C MET A 596 -30.20 30.58 24.46
N LEU A 597 -29.36 30.15 25.39
CA LEU A 597 -29.79 29.53 26.64
C LEU A 597 -30.24 30.52 27.72
N LYS A 598 -29.97 31.83 27.61
CA LYS A 598 -30.47 32.86 28.56
C LYS A 598 -32.01 32.87 28.63
N GLN A 599 -32.66 32.47 27.55
CA GLN A 599 -34.12 32.49 27.42
C GLN A 599 -34.78 31.19 27.88
N VAL A 600 -34.00 30.17 28.26
CA VAL A 600 -34.46 28.84 28.68
C VAL A 600 -34.44 28.74 30.21
N ARG A 601 -35.60 28.43 30.82
CA ARG A 601 -35.76 28.30 32.28
C ARG A 601 -36.04 26.83 32.67
N GLY A 602 -35.76 26.49 33.92
CA GLY A 602 -36.14 25.20 34.52
C GLY A 602 -35.20 24.03 34.23
N GLU A 603 -35.65 22.84 34.59
CA GLU A 603 -34.90 21.57 34.59
C GLU A 603 -34.52 21.08 33.17
N HIS A 604 -35.17 21.60 32.13
CA HIS A 604 -34.95 21.22 30.73
C HIS A 604 -33.73 21.89 30.06
N LYS A 605 -33.07 22.85 30.74
CA LYS A 605 -31.93 23.61 30.17
C LYS A 605 -30.77 22.75 29.65
N PRO A 606 -30.35 21.66 30.32
CA PRO A 606 -29.30 20.76 29.80
C PRO A 606 -29.73 20.05 28.51
N LEU A 607 -30.99 19.60 28.44
CA LEU A 607 -31.54 18.93 27.26
C LEU A 607 -31.59 19.89 26.07
N VAL A 608 -32.08 21.12 26.26
CA VAL A 608 -32.09 22.15 25.21
C VAL A 608 -30.67 22.49 24.75
N LYS A 609 -29.71 22.62 25.68
CA LYS A 609 -28.29 22.84 25.34
C LYS A 609 -27.76 21.72 24.44
N ALA A 610 -28.01 20.46 24.78
CA ALA A 610 -27.55 19.32 23.99
C ALA A 610 -28.16 19.32 22.58
N THR A 611 -29.46 19.54 22.46
CA THR A 611 -30.15 19.55 21.15
C THR A 611 -29.74 20.74 20.28
N VAL A 612 -29.52 21.92 20.87
CA VAL A 612 -28.98 23.10 20.16
C VAL A 612 -27.58 22.82 19.63
N CYS A 613 -26.70 22.23 20.44
CA CYS A 613 -25.36 21.87 20.01
C CYS A 613 -25.39 20.84 18.87
N ASN A 614 -26.23 19.81 18.97
CA ASN A 614 -26.40 18.79 17.93
C ASN A 614 -26.92 19.40 16.62
N LEU A 615 -27.92 20.29 16.67
CA LEU A 615 -28.42 20.98 15.48
C LEU A 615 -27.33 21.86 14.84
N LEU A 616 -26.53 22.56 15.65
CA LEU A 616 -25.44 23.39 15.15
C LEU A 616 -24.34 22.54 14.50
N GLU A 617 -23.92 21.45 15.14
CA GLU A 617 -22.95 20.49 14.60
C GLU A 617 -23.44 19.86 13.28
N ALA A 618 -24.70 19.41 13.24
CA ALA A 618 -25.31 18.84 12.04
C ALA A 618 -25.36 19.87 10.90
N ALA A 619 -25.71 21.13 11.20
CA ALA A 619 -25.80 22.20 10.21
C ALA A 619 -24.42 22.56 9.63
N VAL A 620 -23.39 22.66 10.48
CA VAL A 620 -22.01 22.89 10.05
C VAL A 620 -21.49 21.70 9.23
N SER A 621 -21.80 20.47 9.65
CA SER A 621 -21.42 19.26 8.90
C SER A 621 -22.06 19.21 7.52
N ALA A 622 -23.34 19.56 7.41
CA ALA A 622 -24.03 19.62 6.12
C ALA A 622 -23.48 20.73 5.21
N TRP A 623 -23.04 21.85 5.77
CA TRP A 623 -22.34 22.89 5.01
C TRP A 623 -21.01 22.37 4.46
N PHE A 624 -20.21 21.68 5.29
CA PHE A 624 -18.96 21.07 4.83
C PHE A 624 -19.17 20.07 3.68
N LYS A 625 -20.15 19.17 3.81
CA LYS A 625 -20.52 18.24 2.72
C LYS A 625 -20.96 18.97 1.45
N LYS A 626 -21.53 20.17 1.57
CA LYS A 626 -21.93 21.00 0.43
C LYS A 626 -20.72 21.65 -0.27
N GLU A 627 -19.70 22.08 0.47
CA GLU A 627 -18.49 22.71 -0.10
C GLU A 627 -17.46 21.67 -0.58
N GLN A 628 -17.54 20.42 -0.10
CA GLN A 628 -16.63 19.34 -0.42
C GLN A 628 -16.36 19.15 -1.94
N PRO A 629 -17.36 19.24 -2.86
CA PRO A 629 -17.11 19.16 -4.30
C PRO A 629 -16.16 20.25 -4.82
N LYS A 630 -16.35 21.49 -4.36
CA LYS A 630 -15.50 22.63 -4.77
C LYS A 630 -14.08 22.45 -4.24
N HIS A 631 -13.95 22.01 -2.99
CA HIS A 631 -12.65 21.70 -2.40
C HIS A 631 -11.95 20.55 -3.14
N TYR A 632 -12.67 19.49 -3.48
CA TYR A 632 -12.15 18.35 -4.23
C TYR A 632 -11.66 18.74 -5.63
N LEU A 633 -12.46 19.53 -6.37
CA LEU A 633 -12.08 19.99 -7.71
C LEU A 633 -10.81 20.86 -7.71
N LYS A 634 -10.60 21.67 -6.65
CA LYS A 634 -9.36 22.46 -6.46
C LYS A 634 -8.11 21.59 -6.50
N HIS A 635 -8.17 20.39 -5.90
CA HIS A 635 -7.06 19.44 -5.84
C HIS A 635 -6.82 18.70 -7.16
N LEU A 636 -7.83 18.64 -8.04
CA LEU A 636 -7.69 18.04 -9.38
C LEU A 636 -7.06 18.99 -10.41
N CYS A 637 -6.83 20.26 -10.07
CA CYS A 637 -6.22 21.24 -10.98
C CYS A 637 -4.78 20.89 -11.36
N PHE A 638 -4.08 20.14 -10.51
CA PHE A 638 -2.70 19.74 -10.75
C PHE A 638 -2.55 18.23 -10.66
N GLN A 639 -1.61 17.70 -11.44
CA GLN A 639 -1.06 16.37 -11.24
C GLN A 639 -0.18 16.35 -9.98
N ALA A 640 0.21 15.14 -9.57
CA ALA A 640 1.21 14.97 -8.54
C ALA A 640 2.46 15.82 -8.88
N PRO A 641 2.94 16.67 -7.95
CA PRO A 641 4.12 17.47 -8.14
C PRO A 641 5.33 16.56 -8.31
N GLY A 642 6.15 16.92 -9.29
CA GLY A 642 7.49 16.37 -9.40
C GLY A 642 8.36 16.97 -8.31
N ILE A 643 8.96 16.14 -7.47
CA ILE A 643 9.95 16.56 -6.46
C ILE A 643 11.30 16.00 -6.87
N ARG A 644 12.30 16.87 -6.95
CA ARG A 644 13.70 16.48 -7.18
C ARG A 644 14.59 17.23 -6.21
N THR A 645 15.52 16.50 -5.61
CA THR A 645 16.52 17.08 -4.71
C THR A 645 17.91 16.88 -5.30
N GLU A 646 18.69 17.95 -5.36
CA GLU A 646 20.06 17.93 -5.86
C GLU A 646 20.99 18.82 -5.04
N SER A 647 22.30 18.66 -5.23
CA SER A 647 23.28 19.55 -4.63
C SER A 647 23.27 20.91 -5.33
N ASP A 648 23.39 21.98 -4.55
CA ASP A 648 23.55 23.35 -5.10
C ASP A 648 25.00 23.70 -5.53
N GLY A 649 25.95 22.76 -5.41
CA GLY A 649 27.37 22.96 -5.69
C GLY A 649 28.17 23.74 -4.62
N ASN A 650 27.50 24.35 -3.64
CA ASN A 650 28.11 25.17 -2.57
C ASN A 650 28.00 24.52 -1.18
N GLY A 651 27.73 23.21 -1.13
CA GLY A 651 27.57 22.44 0.11
C GLY A 651 26.14 22.38 0.64
N GLY A 652 25.18 23.06 -0.01
CA GLY A 652 23.76 22.98 0.29
C GLY A 652 22.98 22.07 -0.67
N TRP A 653 21.66 22.17 -0.57
CA TRP A 653 20.67 21.37 -1.29
C TRP A 653 19.62 22.26 -1.95
N GLU A 654 19.28 21.94 -3.19
CA GLU A 654 18.14 22.52 -3.90
C GLU A 654 17.03 21.47 -4.07
N VAL A 655 15.83 21.79 -3.57
CA VAL A 655 14.61 21.01 -3.77
C VAL A 655 13.76 21.70 -4.83
N LYS A 656 13.67 21.08 -6.00
CA LYS A 656 12.87 21.54 -7.13
C LYS A 656 11.51 20.87 -7.09
N VAL A 657 10.46 21.66 -6.92
CA VAL A 657 9.06 21.25 -6.95
C VAL A 657 8.45 21.74 -8.25
N SER A 658 7.97 20.84 -9.10
CA SER A 658 7.30 21.18 -10.35
C SER A 658 5.81 20.80 -10.30
N PHE A 659 4.92 21.73 -10.59
CA PHE A 659 3.48 21.45 -10.72
C PHE A 659 3.10 21.32 -12.20
N ARG A 660 2.33 20.28 -12.54
CA ARG A 660 1.78 20.13 -13.89
C ARG A 660 0.28 20.30 -13.85
N GLU A 661 -0.25 21.24 -14.62
CA GLU A 661 -1.70 21.41 -14.73
C GLU A 661 -2.37 20.18 -15.35
N THR A 662 -3.56 19.86 -14.85
CA THR A 662 -4.46 18.90 -15.49
C THR A 662 -5.06 19.52 -16.76
N GLU A 663 -5.21 18.72 -17.82
CA GLU A 663 -5.80 19.17 -19.09
C GLU A 663 -7.16 19.83 -18.88
N LYS A 664 -7.35 21.03 -19.43
CA LYS A 664 -8.59 21.83 -19.25
C LYS A 664 -9.86 21.04 -19.57
N ASP A 665 -9.84 20.26 -20.64
CA ASP A 665 -10.99 19.43 -21.05
C ASP A 665 -11.37 18.39 -19.99
N LYS A 666 -10.38 17.82 -19.27
CA LYS A 666 -10.65 16.89 -18.15
C LYS A 666 -11.25 17.61 -16.96
N ILE A 667 -10.72 18.78 -16.59
CA ILE A 667 -11.25 19.55 -15.46
C ILE A 667 -12.69 20.02 -15.75
N GLU A 668 -12.99 20.48 -16.97
CA GLU A 668 -14.37 20.87 -17.34
C GLU A 668 -15.33 19.67 -17.28
N LYS A 669 -14.90 18.47 -17.70
CA LYS A 669 -15.69 17.24 -17.49
C LYS A 669 -15.95 16.97 -16.01
N TYR A 670 -14.92 17.05 -15.16
CA TYR A 670 -15.07 16.84 -13.71
C TYR A 670 -15.99 17.88 -13.06
N LYS A 671 -15.84 19.15 -13.43
CA LYS A 671 -16.73 20.25 -13.01
C LYS A 671 -18.19 19.96 -13.33
N ALA A 672 -18.48 19.45 -14.53
CA ALA A 672 -19.82 19.04 -14.91
C ALA A 672 -20.36 17.91 -14.01
N LYS A 673 -19.53 16.92 -13.64
CA LYS A 673 -19.94 15.85 -12.70
C LYS A 673 -20.32 16.37 -11.32
N PHE A 674 -19.70 17.44 -10.86
CA PHE A 674 -19.99 18.06 -9.55
C PHE A 674 -21.07 19.17 -9.61
N ASN A 675 -21.66 19.44 -10.78
CA ASN A 675 -22.63 20.53 -10.99
C ASN A 675 -22.11 21.92 -10.54
N LEU A 676 -20.82 22.19 -10.76
CA LEU A 676 -20.17 23.45 -10.38
C LEU A 676 -20.20 24.46 -11.53
N THR A 677 -20.37 25.75 -11.21
CA THR A 677 -20.45 26.83 -12.21
C THR A 677 -19.10 27.44 -12.57
N GLU A 678 -18.14 27.43 -11.64
CA GLU A 678 -16.82 28.04 -11.78
C GLU A 678 -15.73 27.01 -11.60
N LEU A 679 -14.62 27.19 -12.33
CA LEU A 679 -13.40 26.40 -12.12
C LEU A 679 -12.53 27.03 -11.02
N PRO A 680 -11.76 26.22 -10.28
CA PRO A 680 -10.74 26.73 -9.39
C PRO A 680 -9.66 27.47 -10.20
N ASP A 681 -9.19 28.58 -9.65
CA ASP A 681 -8.12 29.39 -10.23
C ASP A 681 -6.76 28.78 -9.85
N ALA A 682 -6.11 28.14 -10.82
CA ALA A 682 -4.83 27.45 -10.64
C ALA A 682 -3.75 28.36 -10.03
N GLU A 683 -3.69 29.63 -10.43
CA GLU A 683 -2.71 30.59 -9.89
C GLU A 683 -2.98 30.87 -8.41
N LYS A 684 -4.25 30.99 -7.99
CA LYS A 684 -4.61 31.15 -6.57
C LYS A 684 -4.29 29.91 -5.75
N VAL A 685 -4.42 28.71 -6.32
CA VAL A 685 -4.02 27.47 -5.64
C VAL A 685 -2.51 27.46 -5.41
N ILE A 686 -1.71 27.74 -6.44
CA ILE A 686 -0.25 27.83 -6.33
C ILE A 686 0.18 28.94 -5.37
N ALA A 687 -0.46 30.11 -5.43
CA ALA A 687 -0.17 31.21 -4.52
C ALA A 687 -0.45 30.81 -3.05
N GLY A 688 -1.49 30.00 -2.81
CA GLY A 688 -1.75 29.41 -1.49
C GLY A 688 -0.61 28.50 -1.01
N ILE A 689 -0.09 27.64 -1.89
CA ILE A 689 1.05 26.74 -1.59
C ILE A 689 2.32 27.57 -1.32
N LYS A 690 2.61 28.58 -2.15
CA LYS A 690 3.78 29.46 -1.99
C LYS A 690 3.71 30.38 -0.77
N ALA A 691 2.50 30.75 -0.32
CA ALA A 691 2.31 31.59 0.86
C ALA A 691 2.82 30.94 2.17
N GLU A 692 2.89 29.61 2.22
CA GLU A 692 3.53 28.86 3.32
C GLU A 692 5.05 29.16 3.36
N TYR A 693 5.67 29.27 2.19
CA TYR A 693 7.12 29.40 1.98
C TYR A 693 7.64 30.84 2.18
N GLU A 694 6.94 31.83 1.62
CA GLU A 694 7.42 33.23 1.50
C GLU A 694 7.21 34.09 2.76
N GLY A 695 6.44 33.61 3.74
CA GLY A 695 6.19 34.29 5.03
C GLY A 695 5.19 35.45 4.97
N LYS A 696 4.68 35.89 6.15
CA LYS A 696 3.73 37.01 6.26
C LYS A 696 4.45 38.33 6.53
N LYS A 697 4.38 39.24 5.56
CA LYS A 697 4.80 40.65 5.72
C LYS A 697 3.67 41.46 6.37
N ASP A 698 4.00 42.38 7.26
CA ASP A 698 3.01 43.33 7.76
C ASP A 698 2.64 44.39 6.72
N LYS A 699 1.69 45.29 7.07
CA LYS A 699 1.24 46.38 6.19
C LYS A 699 2.35 47.37 5.80
N ASN A 700 3.50 47.33 6.47
CA ASN A 700 4.67 48.16 6.22
C ASN A 700 5.81 47.38 5.54
N GLY A 701 5.56 46.14 5.10
CA GLY A 701 6.56 45.29 4.46
C GLY A 701 7.60 44.68 5.42
N LYS A 702 7.45 44.86 6.74
CA LYS A 702 8.34 44.22 7.74
C LYS A 702 7.89 42.78 7.99
N THR A 703 8.86 41.88 7.95
CA THR A 703 8.71 40.46 8.27
C THR A 703 8.40 40.31 9.76
N LYS A 704 7.17 39.91 10.12
CA LYS A 704 6.78 39.71 11.53
C LYS A 704 7.34 38.41 12.13
N GLN A 705 7.58 37.42 11.28
CA GLN A 705 8.23 36.14 11.58
C GLN A 705 9.03 35.72 10.36
N PRO A 706 10.28 35.21 10.52
CA PRO A 706 11.05 34.70 9.39
C PRO A 706 10.22 33.64 8.66
N GLY A 707 10.18 33.73 7.33
CA GLY A 707 9.48 32.75 6.50
C GLY A 707 10.14 31.37 6.62
N VAL A 708 9.40 30.32 6.30
CA VAL A 708 9.94 28.95 6.25
C VAL A 708 11.18 28.89 5.35
N GLN A 709 11.20 29.66 4.26
CA GLN A 709 12.35 29.82 3.37
C GLN A 709 13.65 30.22 4.07
N GLU A 710 13.61 31.20 4.99
CA GLU A 710 14.81 31.70 5.67
C GLU A 710 15.38 30.63 6.61
N ILE A 711 14.49 29.95 7.35
CA ILE A 711 14.85 28.84 8.25
C ILE A 711 15.49 27.69 7.49
N LEU A 712 14.95 27.32 6.32
CA LEU A 712 15.52 26.26 5.47
C LEU A 712 16.88 26.67 4.92
N LYS A 713 17.01 27.91 4.44
CA LYS A 713 18.26 28.43 3.87
C LYS A 713 19.39 28.47 4.90
N ASP A 714 19.10 28.84 6.15
CA ASP A 714 20.06 28.82 7.25
C ASP A 714 20.57 27.39 7.58
N ASN A 715 19.85 26.36 7.14
CA ASN A 715 20.21 24.95 7.26
C ASN A 715 20.67 24.34 5.93
N GLY A 716 21.03 25.17 4.95
CA GLY A 716 21.57 24.73 3.66
C GLY A 716 20.55 24.07 2.74
N VAL A 717 19.25 24.37 2.89
CA VAL A 717 18.19 23.85 2.02
C VAL A 717 17.45 25.01 1.36
N GLN A 718 17.37 24.98 0.03
CA GLN A 718 16.59 25.93 -0.75
C GLN A 718 15.49 25.19 -1.50
N VAL A 719 14.27 25.71 -1.49
CA VAL A 719 13.15 25.16 -2.28
C VAL A 719 12.83 26.10 -3.44
N SER A 720 12.67 25.56 -4.64
CA SER A 720 12.22 26.29 -5.81
C SER A 720 10.97 25.63 -6.40
N TYR A 721 10.06 26.46 -6.91
CA TYR A 721 8.78 26.03 -7.46
C TYR A 721 8.71 26.40 -8.94
N THR A 722 8.39 25.44 -9.79
CA THR A 722 8.21 25.61 -11.24
C THR A 722 6.80 25.27 -11.67
#